data_AF-A0A2G6VWX1-F1
#
_entry.id   AF-A0A2G6VWX1-F1
#
_cell.length_a   1.000
_cell.length_b   1.000
_cell.length_c   1.000
_cell.angle_alpha   90.00
_cell.angle_beta   90.00
_cell.angle_gamma   90.00
#
_symmetry.space_group_name_H-M   'P 1'
#
loop_
_entity.id
_entity.type
_entity.pdbx_description
1 polymer ?
#
loop_
_entity_poly.entity_id
_entity_poly.type
_entity_poly.pdbx_seq_one_letter_code
_entity_poly.pdbx_strand_id
1 'polypeptide(L)'
;MDKHYLDRKTETSGCTLEEYKYVYPRLMELFIQQYDDFQELNFIEREIENHSANLENCKSGILRISDFDYRRKHFDPIEKNCGQEKFLEMMSYYEKRASSHKAIINYLETKNSDIKEPQSQQINKDTRFLLTTFRDEQIKKIDEYISVKWQIENNGYLVINSKNDTVKTYTPELALIFMSIELIAENMDTREKCVIDNFDYLNTYIEGYKEGAKSFENEFAVLPNTLYGANAEQYVKDIHANYFHTIHTGAHEGWQFVKKQFPTILTHTTIREFGFYSGIVDKVDEMVKKYPKLFLTFDKCEHGNAKTEALQQNSNIDKYRQSYNRTHFDEVINKRNEDGTPNNIYLGDNFNEWLENINKNLYSNNSYDAETHNLLSTYNKKLCFLSNDLINLYKAVSEFEKTNNSAFITAIQISKDKVLQGLESIEYYSDTIKTFIRKTEVQKANNMKEYCLSLLKNCIYNLKDVLSINVYLSPLKVNFKSVKKALEKSIKFDELKIINEFSTKNKVKINITNILLKFNMQLEYFYQRLSIAVLLNERQNFLVISDEPLFDIQKLKQYLIDNHLNDFAKNEINKLIVIIDNFEIKFDEYNLLPNPLNFYQYEYVNSKGGKNSGCVSAKLEYFHYTDNKISHLIENGFKNRSENSEYFYNWKADKIWYKCIELKELFNLDKQPQKIEDSKTYELKKEGYSYIFKNNGFEVWQSMFDEFGVNESSRTDVKFMFEEMRKEGEDLIHKTVNQTAFLKWITLAYNGLIIQKTSNHSRTKNRLQAYSRAKELYKK
;
A
#
# COMPACT_ATOMS: atom_id res chain seq x y z
N MET A 1 42.96 -4.08 1.98
CA MET A 1 43.69 -2.78 1.86
C MET A 1 42.67 -1.67 1.95
N ASP A 2 42.96 -0.61 2.73
CA ASP A 2 42.06 0.54 2.86
C ASP A 2 42.19 1.46 1.63
N LYS A 3 41.08 2.07 1.21
CA LYS A 3 40.94 3.01 0.09
C LYS A 3 42.02 4.10 0.11
N HIS A 4 42.33 4.62 1.30
CA HIS A 4 43.30 5.70 1.46
C HIS A 4 44.77 5.27 1.16
N TYR A 5 45.06 3.98 1.24
CA TYR A 5 46.36 3.37 0.90
C TYR A 5 46.50 3.17 -0.63
N LEU A 6 45.42 2.80 -1.31
CA LEU A 6 45.40 2.60 -2.76
C LEU A 6 45.45 3.92 -3.53
N ASP A 7 44.68 4.92 -3.09
CA ASP A 7 44.61 6.24 -3.75
C ASP A 7 45.96 7.00 -3.68
N ARG A 8 46.73 6.82 -2.59
CA ARG A 8 48.06 7.45 -2.44
C ARG A 8 49.15 6.81 -3.30
N LYS A 9 49.02 5.52 -3.63
CA LYS A 9 50.03 4.79 -4.43
C LYS A 9 49.87 5.04 -5.93
N THR A 10 48.63 5.13 -6.43
CA THR A 10 48.37 5.42 -7.85
C THR A 10 48.91 6.77 -8.31
N GLU A 11 49.09 7.74 -7.40
CA GLU A 11 49.59 9.07 -7.72
C GLU A 11 51.12 9.21 -7.68
N THR A 12 51.87 8.33 -6.98
CA THR A 12 53.30 8.63 -6.70
C THR A 12 54.29 7.47 -6.75
N SER A 13 53.87 6.21 -6.83
CA SER A 13 54.82 5.08 -6.92
C SER A 13 54.14 3.86 -7.53
N GLY A 14 54.59 3.42 -8.71
CA GLY A 14 53.99 2.32 -9.49
C GLY A 14 53.53 1.12 -8.65
N CYS A 15 52.40 0.52 -9.02
CA CYS A 15 51.78 -0.56 -8.27
C CYS A 15 52.29 -1.95 -8.70
N THR A 16 52.26 -2.90 -7.77
CA THR A 16 52.67 -4.30 -8.03
C THR A 16 51.59 -5.07 -8.80
N LEU A 17 51.93 -6.23 -9.40
CA LEU A 17 50.98 -7.05 -10.19
C LEU A 17 49.76 -7.51 -9.38
N GLU A 18 49.95 -7.82 -8.10
CA GLU A 18 48.84 -8.14 -7.19
C GLU A 18 47.97 -6.92 -6.93
N GLU A 19 48.56 -5.74 -6.69
CA GLU A 19 47.80 -4.49 -6.52
C GLU A 19 47.05 -4.09 -7.82
N TYR A 20 47.64 -4.30 -9.01
CA TYR A 20 47.04 -3.93 -10.29
C TYR A 20 45.81 -4.77 -10.64
N LYS A 21 45.80 -6.06 -10.27
CA LYS A 21 44.63 -6.95 -10.41
C LYS A 21 43.40 -6.44 -9.64
N TYR A 22 43.60 -5.69 -8.56
CA TYR A 22 42.52 -5.11 -7.76
C TYR A 22 42.11 -3.70 -8.21
N VAL A 23 43.05 -2.88 -8.70
CA VAL A 23 42.77 -1.49 -9.11
C VAL A 23 42.15 -1.42 -10.52
N TYR A 24 42.59 -2.28 -11.44
CA TYR A 24 42.22 -2.17 -12.86
C TYR A 24 40.74 -2.44 -13.19
N PRO A 25 40.04 -3.43 -12.59
CA PRO A 25 38.61 -3.63 -12.83
C PRO A 25 37.79 -2.38 -12.48
N ARG A 26 38.21 -1.65 -11.45
CA ARG A 26 37.54 -0.44 -10.96
C ARG A 26 37.83 0.79 -11.81
N LEU A 27 39.03 0.88 -12.39
CA LEU A 27 39.35 1.89 -13.40
C LEU A 27 38.58 1.65 -14.70
N MET A 28 38.39 0.40 -15.11
CA MET A 28 37.53 0.07 -16.25
C MET A 28 36.06 0.34 -15.96
N GLU A 29 35.58 0.06 -14.75
CA GLU A 29 34.21 0.38 -14.35
C GLU A 29 33.93 1.88 -14.41
N LEU A 30 34.88 2.72 -13.95
CA LEU A 30 34.81 4.18 -14.05
C LEU A 30 34.95 4.69 -15.49
N PHE A 31 35.71 4.02 -16.34
CA PHE A 31 35.85 4.34 -17.76
C PHE A 31 34.58 3.99 -18.54
N ILE A 32 33.95 2.85 -18.24
CA ILE A 32 32.70 2.39 -18.85
C ILE A 32 31.53 3.29 -18.42
N GLN A 33 31.52 3.78 -17.18
CA GLN A 33 30.51 4.72 -16.66
C GLN A 33 30.52 6.11 -17.33
N GLN A 34 31.48 6.40 -18.22
CA GLN A 34 31.54 7.67 -18.96
C GLN A 34 30.80 7.66 -20.30
N TYR A 35 30.25 6.52 -20.72
CA TYR A 35 29.61 6.35 -22.04
C TYR A 35 28.21 5.75 -21.86
N ASP A 36 27.18 6.53 -22.20
CA ASP A 36 25.79 6.34 -21.73
C ASP A 36 24.80 5.89 -22.83
N ASP A 37 25.27 5.44 -24.02
CA ASP A 37 24.38 5.04 -25.12
C ASP A 37 24.77 3.74 -25.85
N PHE A 38 23.76 3.00 -26.30
CA PHE A 38 23.84 1.64 -26.87
C PHE A 38 24.56 1.60 -28.23
N GLN A 39 24.65 2.72 -28.95
CA GLN A 39 25.41 2.80 -30.20
C GLN A 39 26.94 2.81 -30.00
N GLU A 40 27.42 3.17 -28.81
CA GLU A 40 28.85 3.26 -28.51
C GLU A 40 29.44 1.91 -28.03
N LEU A 41 28.60 0.99 -27.54
CA LEU A 41 28.99 -0.41 -27.27
C LEU A 41 29.36 -1.17 -28.56
N ASN A 42 28.60 -0.96 -29.64
CA ASN A 42 28.93 -1.51 -30.97
C ASN A 42 30.24 -0.92 -31.53
N PHE A 43 30.58 0.31 -31.16
CA PHE A 43 31.87 0.92 -31.51
C PHE A 43 33.03 0.25 -30.75
N ILE A 44 32.84 -0.04 -29.47
CA ILE A 44 33.83 -0.75 -28.63
C ILE A 44 34.05 -2.18 -29.13
N GLU A 45 32.97 -2.92 -29.43
CA GLU A 45 33.06 -4.27 -29.99
C GLU A 45 33.75 -4.29 -31.35
N ARG A 46 33.41 -3.34 -32.24
CA ARG A 46 34.06 -3.20 -33.55
C ARG A 46 35.53 -2.80 -33.43
N GLU A 47 35.91 -1.99 -32.43
CA GLU A 47 37.33 -1.70 -32.18
C GLU A 47 38.08 -2.92 -31.64
N ILE A 48 37.46 -3.76 -30.80
CA ILE A 48 38.04 -5.02 -30.31
C ILE A 48 38.25 -6.02 -31.47
N GLU A 49 37.27 -6.14 -32.38
CA GLU A 49 37.39 -6.96 -33.59
C GLU A 49 38.47 -6.43 -34.53
N ASN A 50 38.51 -5.11 -34.77
CA ASN A 50 39.55 -4.48 -35.57
C ASN A 50 40.94 -4.68 -34.96
N HIS A 51 41.08 -4.59 -33.63
CA HIS A 51 42.35 -4.84 -32.95
C HIS A 51 42.77 -6.30 -33.06
N SER A 52 41.83 -7.24 -32.98
CA SER A 52 42.10 -8.67 -33.16
C SER A 52 42.55 -8.99 -34.59
N ALA A 53 41.90 -8.40 -35.61
CA ALA A 53 42.28 -8.55 -37.02
C ALA A 53 43.64 -7.90 -37.34
N ASN A 54 43.93 -6.73 -36.78
CA ASN A 54 45.23 -6.07 -36.92
C ASN A 54 46.36 -6.86 -36.24
N LEU A 55 46.06 -7.58 -35.15
CA LEU A 55 47.00 -8.46 -34.47
C LEU A 55 47.33 -9.69 -35.34
N GLU A 56 46.34 -10.28 -36.01
CA GLU A 56 46.58 -11.34 -37.01
C GLU A 56 47.43 -10.86 -38.19
N ASN A 57 47.17 -9.64 -38.70
CA ASN A 57 47.95 -9.05 -39.78
C ASN A 57 49.40 -8.70 -39.37
N CYS A 58 49.64 -8.37 -38.10
CA CYS A 58 51.00 -8.22 -37.55
C CYS A 58 51.69 -9.58 -37.41
N LYS A 59 50.97 -10.63 -36.98
CA LYS A 59 51.51 -12.01 -36.90
C LYS A 59 51.84 -12.60 -38.26
N SER A 60 51.14 -12.21 -39.32
CA SER A 60 51.41 -12.63 -40.70
C SER A 60 52.53 -11.82 -41.40
N GLY A 61 53.10 -10.82 -40.72
CA GLY A 61 54.19 -9.98 -41.23
C GLY A 61 53.78 -8.96 -42.29
N ILE A 62 52.47 -8.75 -42.49
CA ILE A 62 51.91 -7.87 -43.52
C ILE A 62 51.97 -6.38 -43.10
N LEU A 63 51.97 -6.09 -41.80
CA LEU A 63 52.10 -4.74 -41.25
C LEU A 63 53.31 -4.66 -40.30
N ARG A 64 54.11 -3.58 -40.39
CA ARG A 64 55.16 -3.31 -39.41
C ARG A 64 54.60 -2.44 -38.29
N ILE A 65 55.02 -2.70 -37.05
CA ILE A 65 54.59 -1.94 -35.85
C ILE A 65 54.90 -0.43 -36.00
N SER A 66 55.91 -0.07 -36.81
CA SER A 66 56.26 1.31 -37.13
C SER A 66 55.23 2.07 -37.96
N ASP A 67 54.24 1.40 -38.56
CA ASP A 67 53.29 2.02 -39.48
C ASP A 67 52.13 2.73 -38.73
N PHE A 68 52.13 2.70 -37.40
CA PHE A 68 51.14 3.34 -36.53
C PHE A 68 51.53 4.78 -36.11
N ASP A 69 51.76 5.68 -37.07
CA ASP A 69 52.20 7.06 -36.75
C ASP A 69 51.07 8.06 -36.42
N TYR A 70 49.79 7.63 -36.39
CA TYR A 70 48.69 8.53 -36.02
C TYR A 70 48.25 8.43 -34.55
N ARG A 71 48.60 7.36 -33.81
CA ARG A 71 48.07 7.09 -32.45
C ARG A 71 49.10 7.19 -31.31
N ARG A 72 50.25 7.83 -31.56
CA ARG A 72 51.34 7.95 -30.56
C ARG A 72 51.05 8.95 -29.42
N LYS A 73 49.98 9.73 -29.48
CA LYS A 73 49.67 10.77 -28.47
C LYS A 73 48.81 10.31 -27.28
N HIS A 74 48.26 9.08 -27.30
CA HIS A 74 47.26 8.66 -26.30
C HIS A 74 47.56 7.34 -25.55
N PHE A 75 48.65 6.62 -25.85
CA PHE A 75 48.93 5.30 -25.25
C PHE A 75 50.34 5.15 -24.62
N ASP A 76 51.04 6.25 -24.40
CA ASP A 76 52.41 6.27 -23.85
C ASP A 76 52.59 5.70 -22.40
N PRO A 77 51.56 5.51 -21.52
CA PRO A 77 51.82 4.97 -20.18
C PRO A 77 51.88 3.44 -20.06
N ILE A 78 51.29 2.69 -21.00
CA ILE A 78 51.06 1.23 -20.83
C ILE A 78 52.27 0.42 -21.33
N GLU A 79 52.83 0.81 -22.48
CA GLU A 79 53.99 0.13 -23.07
C GLU A 79 55.27 0.35 -22.25
N LYS A 80 55.39 1.51 -21.57
CA LYS A 80 56.56 1.84 -20.74
C LYS A 80 56.63 1.09 -19.41
N ASN A 81 55.50 0.58 -18.91
CA ASN A 81 55.40 0.05 -17.53
C ASN A 81 55.20 -1.47 -17.46
N CYS A 82 54.69 -2.11 -18.52
CA CYS A 82 54.48 -3.55 -18.55
C CYS A 82 55.33 -4.13 -19.68
N GLY A 83 56.58 -4.52 -19.38
CA GLY A 83 57.53 -5.03 -20.37
C GLY A 83 56.92 -6.09 -21.30
N GLN A 84 57.43 -6.14 -22.54
CA GLN A 84 56.87 -6.90 -23.68
C GLN A 84 56.45 -8.34 -23.37
N GLU A 85 57.17 -9.04 -22.49
CA GLU A 85 56.88 -10.41 -22.06
C GLU A 85 55.57 -10.52 -21.27
N LYS A 86 55.28 -9.57 -20.37
CA LYS A 86 54.04 -9.53 -19.58
C LYS A 86 52.82 -9.13 -20.42
N PHE A 87 53.03 -8.31 -21.44
CA PHE A 87 52.00 -7.98 -22.42
C PHE A 87 51.61 -9.22 -23.25
N LEU A 88 52.60 -10.01 -23.68
CA LEU A 88 52.36 -11.26 -24.42
C LEU A 88 51.66 -12.33 -23.55
N GLU A 89 52.01 -12.44 -22.27
CA GLU A 89 51.33 -13.34 -21.32
C GLU A 89 49.86 -12.97 -21.11
N MET A 90 49.58 -11.67 -21.00
CA MET A 90 48.23 -11.13 -20.90
C MET A 90 47.42 -11.42 -22.17
N MET A 91 48.00 -11.24 -23.36
CA MET A 91 47.34 -11.54 -24.63
C MET A 91 47.06 -13.05 -24.78
N SER A 92 47.96 -13.92 -24.32
CA SER A 92 47.74 -15.37 -24.30
C SER A 92 46.58 -15.79 -23.39
N TYR A 93 46.41 -15.13 -22.25
CA TYR A 93 45.26 -15.33 -21.36
C TYR A 93 43.93 -14.96 -22.03
N TYR A 94 43.89 -13.83 -22.75
CA TYR A 94 42.70 -13.40 -23.48
C TYR A 94 42.40 -14.30 -24.69
N GLU A 95 43.41 -14.77 -25.43
CA GLU A 95 43.23 -15.75 -26.52
C GLU A 95 42.60 -17.05 -26.04
N LYS A 96 43.08 -17.62 -24.92
CA LYS A 96 42.49 -18.86 -24.35
C LYS A 96 41.02 -18.68 -23.96
N ARG A 97 40.67 -17.51 -23.44
CA ARG A 97 39.29 -17.17 -23.04
C ARG A 97 38.39 -16.93 -24.27
N ALA A 98 38.91 -16.32 -25.32
CA ALA A 98 38.19 -16.14 -26.59
C ALA A 98 37.96 -17.48 -27.30
N SER A 99 38.95 -18.37 -27.32
CA SER A 99 38.82 -19.73 -27.88
C SER A 99 37.78 -20.56 -27.14
N SER A 100 37.70 -20.44 -25.80
CA SER A 100 36.69 -21.13 -24.98
C SER A 100 35.27 -20.66 -25.28
N HIS A 101 35.07 -19.34 -25.43
CA HIS A 101 33.76 -18.80 -25.84
C HIS A 101 33.38 -19.22 -27.27
N LYS A 102 34.33 -19.22 -28.21
CA LYS A 102 34.09 -19.65 -29.60
C LYS A 102 33.72 -21.13 -29.69
N ALA A 103 34.30 -21.99 -28.84
CA ALA A 103 33.93 -23.40 -28.75
C ALA A 103 32.49 -23.60 -28.24
N ILE A 104 32.07 -22.81 -27.24
CA ILE A 104 30.69 -22.82 -26.72
C ILE A 104 29.70 -22.34 -27.78
N ILE A 105 30.01 -21.25 -28.50
CA ILE A 105 29.14 -20.71 -29.56
C ILE A 105 29.01 -21.72 -30.71
N ASN A 106 30.11 -22.28 -31.21
CA ASN A 106 30.08 -23.28 -32.28
C ASN A 106 29.29 -24.53 -31.89
N TYR A 107 29.37 -24.97 -30.63
CA TYR A 107 28.59 -26.09 -30.10
C TYR A 107 27.09 -25.79 -30.05
N LEU A 108 26.71 -24.56 -29.66
CA LEU A 108 25.32 -24.12 -29.64
C LEU A 108 24.74 -23.94 -31.05
N GLU A 109 25.56 -23.56 -32.02
CA GLU A 109 25.16 -23.39 -33.43
C GLU A 109 24.98 -24.75 -34.14
N THR A 110 25.87 -25.72 -33.94
CA THR A 110 25.70 -27.08 -34.52
C THR A 110 24.52 -27.83 -33.91
N LYS A 111 24.21 -27.64 -32.63
CA LYS A 111 23.04 -28.27 -32.02
C LYS A 111 21.70 -27.72 -32.55
N ASN A 112 21.67 -26.46 -33.00
CA ASN A 112 20.48 -25.86 -33.63
C ASN A 112 20.24 -26.36 -35.06
N SER A 113 21.27 -26.85 -35.77
CA SER A 113 21.13 -27.37 -37.14
C SER A 113 20.66 -28.83 -37.21
N ASP A 114 20.79 -29.61 -36.11
CA ASP A 114 20.55 -31.06 -36.10
C ASP A 114 19.21 -31.50 -35.48
N ILE A 115 18.32 -30.57 -35.12
CA ILE A 115 16.98 -30.93 -34.60
C ILE A 115 16.06 -31.34 -35.77
N LYS A 116 16.11 -32.61 -36.15
CA LYS A 116 14.95 -33.27 -36.79
C LYS A 116 13.95 -33.59 -35.68
N GLU A 117 12.75 -33.02 -35.74
CA GLU A 117 11.64 -33.30 -34.82
C GLU A 117 11.44 -34.81 -34.64
N PRO A 118 11.71 -35.36 -33.44
CA PRO A 118 11.27 -36.70 -33.11
C PRO A 118 9.75 -36.66 -32.98
N GLN A 119 9.07 -37.68 -33.51
CA GLN A 119 7.63 -37.86 -33.32
C GLN A 119 7.31 -37.87 -31.82
N SER A 120 6.75 -36.76 -31.32
CA SER A 120 6.51 -36.55 -29.90
C SER A 120 5.41 -37.49 -29.41
N GLN A 121 5.79 -38.56 -28.70
CA GLN A 121 4.92 -39.12 -27.70
C GLN A 121 4.60 -38.01 -26.70
N GLN A 122 3.33 -37.84 -26.36
CA GLN A 122 2.82 -36.79 -25.48
C GLN A 122 3.31 -37.10 -24.04
N ILE A 123 4.56 -36.77 -23.74
CA ILE A 123 5.14 -36.93 -22.41
C ILE A 123 4.40 -35.97 -21.48
N ASN A 124 3.93 -36.48 -20.34
CA ASN A 124 3.35 -35.65 -19.29
C ASN A 124 4.39 -34.59 -18.88
N LYS A 125 4.06 -33.31 -19.11
CA LYS A 125 4.96 -32.18 -18.88
C LYS A 125 5.48 -32.12 -17.43
N ASP A 126 4.81 -32.75 -16.46
CA ASP A 126 5.26 -32.75 -15.06
C ASP A 126 5.79 -34.12 -14.57
N THR A 127 6.45 -34.85 -15.48
CA THR A 127 7.16 -36.10 -15.13
C THR A 127 8.19 -35.84 -14.03
N ARG A 128 8.27 -36.75 -13.05
CA ARG A 128 9.14 -36.59 -11.88
C ARG A 128 10.50 -37.22 -12.12
N PHE A 129 11.55 -36.41 -12.07
CA PHE A 129 12.92 -36.88 -12.23
C PHE A 129 13.71 -36.70 -10.93
N LEU A 130 14.24 -37.80 -10.39
CA LEU A 130 15.12 -37.76 -9.24
C LEU A 130 16.55 -37.44 -9.69
N LEU A 131 17.10 -36.32 -9.23
CA LEU A 131 18.46 -35.94 -9.52
C LEU A 131 19.42 -36.76 -8.66
N THR A 132 20.07 -37.74 -9.26
CA THR A 132 21.03 -38.61 -8.56
C THR A 132 22.43 -37.98 -8.49
N THR A 133 22.77 -37.11 -9.45
CA THR A 133 24.10 -36.49 -9.60
C THR A 133 24.50 -35.65 -8.39
N PHE A 134 23.55 -34.92 -7.78
CA PHE A 134 23.84 -34.02 -6.64
C PHE A 134 23.93 -34.74 -5.29
N ARG A 135 23.62 -36.03 -5.22
CA ARG A 135 23.86 -36.86 -4.03
C ARG A 135 25.30 -37.34 -3.94
N ASP A 136 26.02 -37.33 -5.07
CA ASP A 136 27.41 -37.75 -5.12
C ASP A 136 28.32 -36.59 -4.72
N GLU A 137 29.08 -36.77 -3.63
CA GLU A 137 30.11 -35.82 -3.21
C GLU A 137 31.19 -35.58 -4.29
N GLN A 138 31.29 -36.44 -5.32
CA GLN A 138 32.15 -36.21 -6.47
C GLN A 138 31.72 -35.00 -7.31
N ILE A 139 30.42 -34.71 -7.44
CA ILE A 139 29.98 -33.54 -8.22
C ILE A 139 30.48 -32.24 -7.60
N LYS A 140 30.62 -32.19 -6.26
CA LYS A 140 31.10 -31.01 -5.54
C LYS A 140 32.60 -30.76 -5.75
N LYS A 141 33.31 -31.72 -6.36
CA LYS A 141 34.76 -31.66 -6.63
C LYS A 141 35.07 -31.29 -8.07
N ILE A 142 34.09 -31.23 -8.97
CA ILE A 142 34.33 -30.82 -10.36
C ILE A 142 34.60 -29.31 -10.40
N ASP A 143 35.49 -28.88 -11.29
CA ASP A 143 35.92 -27.49 -11.40
C ASP A 143 34.76 -26.54 -11.69
N GLU A 144 33.75 -27.00 -12.46
CA GLU A 144 32.54 -26.24 -12.75
C GLU A 144 31.72 -25.95 -11.49
N TYR A 145 31.49 -26.96 -10.62
CA TYR A 145 30.76 -26.77 -9.37
C TYR A 145 31.52 -25.81 -8.46
N ILE A 146 32.83 -25.99 -8.32
CA ILE A 146 33.67 -25.13 -7.48
C ILE A 146 33.62 -23.69 -7.98
N SER A 147 33.71 -23.48 -9.29
CA SER A 147 33.63 -22.16 -9.92
C SER A 147 32.27 -21.49 -9.70
N VAL A 148 31.18 -22.21 -9.95
CA VAL A 148 29.81 -21.71 -9.74
C VAL A 148 29.56 -21.39 -8.27
N LYS A 149 29.96 -22.29 -7.37
CA LYS A 149 29.86 -22.10 -5.92
C LYS A 149 30.62 -20.87 -5.46
N TRP A 150 31.86 -20.71 -5.91
CA TRP A 150 32.66 -19.54 -5.60
C TRP A 150 31.98 -18.24 -6.09
N GLN A 151 31.36 -18.23 -7.27
CA GLN A 151 30.63 -17.04 -7.75
C GLN A 151 29.42 -16.72 -6.88
N ILE A 152 28.63 -17.72 -6.48
CA ILE A 152 27.47 -17.53 -5.60
C ILE A 152 27.90 -17.08 -4.20
N GLU A 153 28.95 -17.66 -3.63
CA GLU A 153 29.46 -17.27 -2.31
C GLU A 153 29.97 -15.83 -2.28
N ASN A 154 30.56 -15.33 -3.37
CA ASN A 154 31.08 -13.96 -3.44
C ASN A 154 30.03 -12.92 -3.84
N ASN A 155 29.09 -13.28 -4.71
CA ASN A 155 28.10 -12.33 -5.25
C ASN A 155 26.72 -12.46 -4.60
N GLY A 156 26.48 -13.56 -3.87
CA GLY A 156 25.16 -13.97 -3.39
C GLY A 156 24.32 -14.71 -4.42
N TYR A 157 24.70 -14.70 -5.70
CA TYR A 157 23.97 -15.32 -6.81
C TYR A 157 24.86 -15.57 -8.03
N LEU A 158 24.38 -16.39 -8.97
CA LEU A 158 24.92 -16.52 -10.33
C LEU A 158 23.91 -15.96 -11.33
N VAL A 159 24.37 -15.20 -12.32
CA VAL A 159 23.55 -14.71 -13.42
C VAL A 159 23.55 -15.71 -14.57
N ILE A 160 22.37 -16.13 -15.00
CA ILE A 160 22.17 -16.99 -16.17
C ILE A 160 21.52 -16.16 -17.28
N ASN A 161 22.20 -16.10 -18.42
CA ASN A 161 21.70 -15.41 -19.61
C ASN A 161 21.08 -16.43 -20.56
N SER A 162 19.79 -16.27 -20.86
CA SER A 162 19.08 -16.89 -21.97
C SER A 162 18.86 -15.84 -23.05
N LYS A 163 18.56 -16.24 -24.30
CA LYS A 163 18.61 -15.38 -25.51
C LYS A 163 18.04 -13.95 -25.33
N ASN A 164 16.97 -13.79 -24.55
CA ASN A 164 16.32 -12.50 -24.31
C ASN A 164 16.20 -12.14 -22.82
N ASP A 165 16.72 -12.97 -21.92
CA ASP A 165 16.40 -12.91 -20.49
C ASP A 165 17.63 -13.12 -19.62
N THR A 166 17.71 -12.34 -18.55
CA THR A 166 18.74 -12.46 -17.53
C THR A 166 18.06 -12.80 -16.21
N VAL A 167 18.40 -13.96 -15.63
CA VAL A 167 17.83 -14.41 -14.35
C VAL A 167 18.94 -14.76 -13.37
N LYS A 168 18.65 -14.66 -12.07
CA LYS A 168 19.57 -15.05 -10.99
C LYS A 168 19.22 -16.43 -10.45
N THR A 169 20.24 -17.21 -10.10
CA THR A 169 20.12 -18.43 -9.29
C THR A 169 20.96 -18.28 -8.03
N TYR A 170 20.50 -18.90 -6.94
CA TYR A 170 21.09 -18.68 -5.61
C TYR A 170 21.76 -19.92 -5.01
N THR A 171 21.70 -21.07 -5.69
CA THR A 171 22.38 -22.30 -5.26
C THR A 171 23.24 -22.88 -6.39
N PRO A 172 24.43 -23.43 -6.09
CA PRO A 172 25.32 -24.00 -7.09
C PRO A 172 24.68 -25.16 -7.85
N GLU A 173 23.86 -25.96 -7.15
CA GLU A 173 23.15 -27.10 -7.73
C GLU A 173 22.15 -26.66 -8.79
N LEU A 174 21.36 -25.61 -8.50
CA LEU A 174 20.36 -25.10 -9.45
C LEU A 174 21.04 -24.45 -10.67
N ALA A 175 22.13 -23.73 -10.46
CA ALA A 175 22.95 -23.22 -11.56
C ALA A 175 23.48 -24.34 -12.47
N LEU A 176 24.01 -25.43 -11.89
CA LEU A 176 24.49 -26.57 -12.66
C LEU A 176 23.38 -27.33 -13.36
N ILE A 177 22.18 -27.46 -12.77
CA ILE A 177 21.01 -28.03 -13.45
C ILE A 177 20.79 -27.32 -14.79
N PHE A 178 20.89 -25.99 -14.82
CA PHE A 178 20.65 -25.20 -16.01
C PHE A 178 21.86 -25.13 -16.96
N MET A 179 23.08 -25.27 -16.46
CA MET A 179 24.30 -25.16 -17.27
C MET A 179 24.83 -26.50 -17.81
N SER A 180 24.40 -27.64 -17.26
CA SER A 180 24.90 -28.96 -17.65
C SER A 180 24.47 -29.36 -19.05
N ILE A 181 25.41 -29.84 -19.86
CA ILE A 181 25.13 -30.30 -21.24
C ILE A 181 24.28 -31.58 -21.25
N GLU A 182 24.49 -32.46 -20.27
CA GLU A 182 23.76 -33.72 -20.11
C GLU A 182 23.41 -33.94 -18.64
N LEU A 183 22.21 -33.51 -18.24
CA LEU A 183 21.74 -33.72 -16.88
C LEU A 183 21.14 -35.13 -16.78
N ILE A 184 21.85 -36.03 -16.10
CA ILE A 184 21.38 -37.40 -15.86
C ILE A 184 20.44 -37.43 -14.66
N ALA A 185 19.25 -38.00 -14.84
CA ALA A 185 18.27 -38.19 -13.78
C ALA A 185 17.64 -39.58 -13.84
N GLU A 186 17.04 -40.03 -12.75
CA GLU A 186 16.21 -41.23 -12.71
C GLU A 186 14.74 -40.82 -12.87
N ASN A 187 14.07 -41.27 -13.92
CA ASN A 187 12.63 -41.10 -14.06
C ASN A 187 11.95 -41.91 -12.93
N MET A 188 11.19 -41.24 -12.05
CA MET A 188 10.62 -41.90 -10.88
C MET A 188 9.48 -42.88 -11.20
N ASP A 189 8.85 -42.71 -12.37
CA ASP A 189 7.73 -43.55 -12.79
C ASP A 189 8.24 -44.82 -13.51
N THR A 190 9.30 -44.72 -14.33
CA THR A 190 9.89 -45.87 -15.05
C THR A 190 11.10 -46.49 -14.34
N ARG A 191 11.72 -45.78 -13.39
CA ARG A 191 12.99 -46.13 -12.71
C ARG A 191 14.21 -46.19 -13.63
N GLU A 192 14.08 -45.74 -14.87
CA GLU A 192 15.18 -45.70 -15.83
C GLU A 192 15.99 -44.41 -15.69
N LYS A 193 17.30 -44.51 -15.89
CA LYS A 193 18.17 -43.33 -16.01
C LYS A 193 18.04 -42.75 -17.41
N CYS A 194 17.80 -41.45 -17.51
CA CYS A 194 17.75 -40.74 -18.77
C CYS A 194 18.49 -39.41 -18.69
N VAL A 195 18.82 -38.87 -19.86
CA VAL A 195 19.30 -37.48 -20.00
C VAL A 195 18.07 -36.60 -20.16
N ILE A 196 17.94 -35.58 -19.32
CA ILE A 196 16.85 -34.60 -19.38
C ILE A 196 17.31 -33.32 -20.09
N ASP A 197 16.40 -32.70 -20.84
CA ASP A 197 16.66 -31.42 -21.50
C ASP A 197 16.62 -30.28 -20.46
N ASN A 198 17.81 -29.82 -20.07
CA ASN A 198 17.97 -28.73 -19.12
C ASN A 198 17.40 -27.39 -19.62
N PHE A 199 17.33 -27.18 -20.94
CA PHE A 199 16.81 -25.92 -21.50
C PHE A 199 15.32 -25.76 -21.24
N ASP A 200 14.54 -26.83 -21.26
CA ASP A 200 13.10 -26.78 -20.99
C ASP A 200 12.80 -26.38 -19.53
N TYR A 201 13.60 -26.89 -18.59
CA TYR A 201 13.53 -26.49 -17.19
C TYR A 201 14.03 -25.06 -16.96
N LEU A 202 15.08 -24.62 -17.67
CA LEU A 202 15.54 -23.22 -17.60
C LEU A 202 14.45 -22.26 -18.08
N ASN A 203 13.77 -22.55 -19.19
CA ASN A 203 12.66 -21.74 -19.67
C ASN A 203 11.53 -21.65 -18.63
N THR A 204 11.21 -22.77 -17.99
CA THR A 204 10.19 -22.83 -16.92
C THR A 204 10.59 -22.03 -15.69
N TYR A 205 11.88 -22.06 -15.32
CA TYR A 205 12.43 -21.23 -14.26
C TYR A 205 12.32 -19.74 -14.60
N ILE A 206 12.67 -19.35 -15.83
CA ILE A 206 12.58 -17.95 -16.31
C ILE A 206 11.14 -17.45 -16.27
N GLU A 207 10.16 -18.26 -16.68
CA GLU A 207 8.75 -17.91 -16.58
C GLU A 207 8.33 -17.65 -15.12
N GLY A 208 8.66 -18.58 -14.22
CA GLY A 208 8.41 -18.42 -12.80
C GLY A 208 9.08 -17.16 -12.24
N TYR A 209 10.35 -16.94 -12.57
CA TYR A 209 11.13 -15.78 -12.15
C TYR A 209 10.45 -14.44 -12.51
N LYS A 210 10.02 -14.30 -13.76
CA LYS A 210 9.29 -13.11 -14.22
C LYS A 210 7.97 -12.94 -13.49
N GLU A 211 7.24 -14.04 -13.27
CA GLU A 211 5.97 -14.03 -12.54
C GLU A 211 6.15 -13.57 -11.09
N GLY A 212 7.16 -14.08 -10.39
CA GLY A 212 7.49 -13.71 -9.02
C GLY A 212 7.98 -12.27 -8.89
N ALA A 213 8.87 -11.83 -9.77
CA ALA A 213 9.31 -10.44 -9.82
C ALA A 213 8.13 -9.48 -10.02
N LYS A 214 7.20 -9.81 -10.93
CA LYS A 214 6.00 -9.01 -11.19
C LYS A 214 5.01 -9.04 -10.02
N SER A 215 4.81 -10.19 -9.37
CA SER A 215 3.98 -10.29 -8.16
C SER A 215 4.52 -9.38 -7.06
N PHE A 216 5.84 -9.40 -6.82
CA PHE A 216 6.47 -8.52 -5.85
C PHE A 216 6.27 -7.04 -6.19
N GLU A 217 6.45 -6.65 -7.45
CA GLU A 217 6.22 -5.27 -7.89
C GLU A 217 4.76 -4.83 -7.71
N ASN A 218 3.78 -5.72 -7.90
CA ASN A 218 2.38 -5.38 -7.73
C ASN A 218 1.97 -5.24 -6.26
N GLU A 219 2.47 -6.10 -5.39
CA GLU A 219 2.03 -6.21 -3.99
C GLU A 219 2.89 -5.36 -3.04
N PHE A 220 4.18 -5.26 -3.33
CA PHE A 220 5.17 -4.67 -2.43
C PHE A 220 5.90 -3.48 -3.03
N ALA A 221 5.42 -2.90 -4.15
CA ALA A 221 6.00 -1.69 -4.70
C ALA A 221 6.10 -0.57 -3.66
N VAL A 222 7.29 0.05 -3.64
CA VAL A 222 7.60 1.11 -2.70
C VAL A 222 6.93 2.41 -3.13
N LEU A 223 5.90 2.81 -2.41
CA LEU A 223 5.29 4.13 -2.58
C LEU A 223 6.10 5.22 -1.83
N PRO A 224 6.11 6.48 -2.31
CA PRO A 224 6.87 7.56 -1.65
C PRO A 224 6.47 7.80 -0.19
N ASN A 225 5.21 7.61 0.16
CA ASN A 225 4.70 7.69 1.53
C ASN A 225 5.14 6.50 2.41
N THR A 226 5.46 5.36 1.81
CA THR A 226 6.07 4.22 2.51
C THR A 226 7.55 4.49 2.81
N LEU A 227 8.30 5.12 1.90
CA LEU A 227 9.73 5.44 2.09
C LEU A 227 9.98 6.46 3.20
N TYR A 228 9.13 7.49 3.27
CA TYR A 228 9.37 8.67 4.11
C TYR A 228 8.28 8.94 5.14
N GLY A 229 7.24 8.09 5.21
CA GLY A 229 6.13 8.24 6.13
C GLY A 229 6.23 7.34 7.36
N ALA A 230 5.20 7.42 8.22
CA ALA A 230 5.12 6.65 9.46
C ALA A 230 5.08 5.12 9.27
N ASN A 231 4.82 4.63 8.05
CA ASN A 231 4.70 3.20 7.74
C ASN A 231 6.01 2.54 7.30
N ALA A 232 7.11 3.30 7.20
CA ALA A 232 8.39 2.80 6.73
C ALA A 232 8.89 1.58 7.52
N GLU A 233 8.78 1.63 8.85
CA GLU A 233 9.21 0.54 9.74
C GLU A 233 8.35 -0.71 9.57
N GLN A 234 7.02 -0.55 9.53
CA GLN A 234 6.10 -1.68 9.37
C GLN A 234 6.32 -2.37 8.02
N TYR A 235 6.53 -1.58 6.96
CA TYR A 235 6.84 -2.13 5.65
C TYR A 235 8.09 -3.01 5.66
N VAL A 236 9.18 -2.57 6.30
CA VAL A 236 10.40 -3.38 6.43
C VAL A 236 10.14 -4.64 7.26
N LYS A 237 9.33 -4.56 8.33
CA LYS A 237 8.92 -5.71 9.14
C LYS A 237 8.11 -6.73 8.33
N ASP A 238 7.21 -6.28 7.48
CA ASP A 238 6.38 -7.15 6.64
C ASP A 238 7.23 -7.89 5.60
N ILE A 239 8.16 -7.17 4.94
CA ILE A 239 9.12 -7.80 4.01
C ILE A 239 10.02 -8.78 4.77
N HIS A 240 10.51 -8.42 5.96
CA HIS A 240 11.33 -9.30 6.79
C HIS A 240 10.58 -10.57 7.19
N ALA A 241 9.33 -10.44 7.62
CA ALA A 241 8.48 -11.59 7.96
C ALA A 241 8.35 -12.55 6.78
N ASN A 242 8.00 -12.06 5.59
CA ASN A 242 7.87 -12.92 4.41
C ASN A 242 9.21 -13.48 3.94
N TYR A 243 10.28 -12.69 4.01
CA TYR A 243 11.60 -13.11 3.57
C TYR A 243 12.20 -14.20 4.46
N PHE A 244 12.05 -14.11 5.79
CA PHE A 244 12.74 -14.98 6.74
C PHE A 244 11.84 -16.00 7.46
N HIS A 245 10.55 -15.71 7.67
CA HIS A 245 9.71 -16.41 8.67
C HIS A 245 8.43 -17.04 8.11
N THR A 246 7.80 -16.43 7.10
CA THR A 246 6.53 -16.93 6.56
C THR A 246 6.73 -18.24 5.80
N ILE A 247 5.93 -19.25 6.11
CA ILE A 247 5.99 -20.55 5.44
C ILE A 247 5.26 -20.42 4.10
N HIS A 248 6.01 -20.18 3.04
CA HIS A 248 5.47 -20.03 1.68
C HIS A 248 5.41 -21.36 0.92
N THR A 249 6.35 -22.24 1.22
CA THR A 249 6.47 -23.59 0.68
C THR A 249 6.62 -24.54 1.87
N GLY A 250 6.68 -25.85 1.67
CA GLY A 250 6.88 -26.81 2.78
C GLY A 250 8.16 -26.58 3.63
N ALA A 251 8.98 -25.56 3.31
CA ALA A 251 10.14 -25.12 4.07
C ALA A 251 9.82 -23.97 5.04
N HIS A 252 10.30 -24.10 6.29
CA HIS A 252 10.15 -23.09 7.36
C HIS A 252 11.14 -21.92 7.26
N GLU A 253 11.41 -21.40 6.07
CA GLU A 253 12.51 -20.45 5.86
C GLU A 253 12.13 -19.13 5.17
N GLY A 254 10.86 -18.80 4.94
CA GLY A 254 10.52 -17.58 4.19
C GLY A 254 10.86 -17.71 2.70
N TRP A 255 10.83 -16.60 1.97
CA TRP A 255 11.26 -16.55 0.56
C TRP A 255 12.73 -16.90 0.35
N GLN A 256 13.61 -16.63 1.33
CA GLN A 256 15.06 -16.91 1.21
C GLN A 256 15.40 -18.40 1.09
N PHE A 257 14.44 -19.32 1.23
CA PHE A 257 14.70 -20.77 1.11
C PHE A 257 15.41 -21.11 -0.20
N VAL A 258 15.12 -20.37 -1.30
CA VAL A 258 15.78 -20.54 -2.60
C VAL A 258 17.29 -20.27 -2.57
N LYS A 259 17.80 -19.56 -1.55
CA LYS A 259 19.24 -19.34 -1.32
C LYS A 259 19.94 -20.52 -0.64
N LYS A 260 19.18 -21.45 -0.07
CA LYS A 260 19.71 -22.57 0.74
C LYS A 260 19.33 -23.94 0.18
N GLN A 261 18.25 -24.00 -0.59
CA GLN A 261 17.65 -25.23 -1.07
C GLN A 261 17.65 -25.27 -2.60
N PHE A 262 17.56 -26.48 -3.12
CA PHE A 262 17.35 -26.76 -4.53
C PHE A 262 16.43 -28.00 -4.63
N PRO A 263 15.69 -28.16 -5.74
CA PRO A 263 14.79 -29.29 -5.88
C PRO A 263 15.57 -30.58 -6.16
N THR A 264 15.46 -31.57 -5.27
CA THR A 264 16.03 -32.91 -5.51
C THR A 264 15.19 -33.74 -6.48
N ILE A 265 13.89 -33.45 -6.54
CA ILE A 265 12.95 -34.01 -7.52
C ILE A 265 12.61 -32.89 -8.48
N LEU A 266 13.01 -33.07 -9.74
CA LEU A 266 12.79 -32.10 -10.79
C LEU A 266 11.43 -32.35 -11.42
N THR A 267 10.57 -31.33 -11.36
CA THR A 267 9.31 -31.22 -12.10
C THR A 267 9.19 -29.79 -12.60
N HIS A 268 8.39 -29.55 -13.64
CA HIS A 268 8.16 -28.20 -14.14
C HIS A 268 7.45 -27.33 -13.09
N THR A 269 6.52 -27.92 -12.34
CA THR A 269 5.84 -27.24 -11.23
C THR A 269 6.84 -26.76 -10.19
N THR A 270 7.74 -27.65 -9.74
CA THR A 270 8.74 -27.33 -8.71
C THR A 270 9.74 -26.29 -9.22
N ILE A 271 10.20 -26.42 -10.47
CA ILE A 271 11.16 -25.46 -11.05
C ILE A 271 10.54 -24.09 -11.27
N ARG A 272 9.26 -24.02 -11.68
CA ARG A 272 8.52 -22.76 -11.77
C ARG A 272 8.41 -22.08 -10.39
N GLU A 273 8.13 -22.86 -9.35
CA GLU A 273 8.06 -22.36 -7.97
C GLU A 273 9.40 -21.79 -7.48
N PHE A 274 10.50 -22.51 -7.69
CA PHE A 274 11.85 -22.00 -7.40
C PHE A 274 12.16 -20.73 -8.21
N GLY A 275 11.74 -20.67 -9.47
CA GLY A 275 11.81 -19.47 -10.30
C GLY A 275 11.05 -18.31 -9.66
N PHE A 276 9.77 -18.52 -9.32
CA PHE A 276 8.89 -17.54 -8.70
C PHE A 276 9.51 -16.90 -7.46
N TYR A 277 9.92 -17.71 -6.49
CA TYR A 277 10.52 -17.16 -5.27
C TYR A 277 11.90 -16.54 -5.50
N SER A 278 12.67 -17.03 -6.48
CA SER A 278 13.94 -16.39 -6.87
C SER A 278 13.75 -15.00 -7.47
N GLY A 279 12.68 -14.79 -8.25
CA GLY A 279 12.28 -13.48 -8.77
C GLY A 279 11.85 -12.52 -7.65
N ILE A 280 11.14 -13.01 -6.63
CA ILE A 280 10.80 -12.22 -5.44
C ILE A 280 12.07 -11.82 -4.67
N VAL A 281 12.94 -12.79 -4.38
CA VAL A 281 14.19 -12.56 -3.65
C VAL A 281 15.08 -11.55 -4.38
N ASP A 282 15.15 -11.60 -5.71
CA ASP A 282 15.89 -10.62 -6.51
C ASP A 282 15.38 -9.20 -6.28
N LYS A 283 14.06 -9.00 -6.28
CA LYS A 283 13.46 -7.69 -6.05
C LYS A 283 13.67 -7.18 -4.62
N VAL A 284 13.66 -8.07 -3.63
CA VAL A 284 14.04 -7.70 -2.25
C VAL A 284 15.51 -7.29 -2.17
N ASP A 285 16.42 -8.04 -2.80
CA ASP A 285 17.85 -7.71 -2.81
C ASP A 285 18.10 -6.37 -3.54
N GLU A 286 17.41 -6.10 -4.65
CA GLU A 286 17.42 -4.79 -5.34
C GLU A 286 16.97 -3.65 -4.41
N MET A 287 15.91 -3.89 -3.64
CA MET A 287 15.37 -2.91 -2.71
C MET A 287 16.29 -2.61 -1.53
N VAL A 288 16.86 -3.64 -0.91
CA VAL A 288 17.85 -3.49 0.18
C VAL A 288 19.04 -2.68 -0.32
N LYS A 289 19.52 -2.97 -1.54
CA LYS A 289 20.60 -2.23 -2.19
C LYS A 289 20.22 -0.78 -2.52
N LYS A 290 19.00 -0.54 -3.01
CA LYS A 290 18.50 0.78 -3.40
C LYS A 290 18.20 1.69 -2.22
N TYR A 291 17.73 1.14 -1.09
CA TYR A 291 17.31 1.90 0.10
C TYR A 291 17.98 1.40 1.40
N PRO A 292 19.32 1.43 1.50
CA PRO A 292 20.05 0.78 2.60
C PRO A 292 19.73 1.37 3.99
N LYS A 293 19.34 2.66 4.07
CA LYS A 293 18.94 3.29 5.34
C LYS A 293 17.60 2.76 5.85
N LEU A 294 16.65 2.49 4.95
CA LEU A 294 15.35 1.95 5.30
C LEU A 294 15.50 0.50 5.79
N PHE A 295 16.33 -0.27 5.09
CA PHE A 295 16.59 -1.68 5.38
C PHE A 295 17.75 -1.91 6.36
N LEU A 296 18.15 -0.92 7.15
CA LEU A 296 19.31 -1.02 8.07
C LEU A 296 19.16 -2.14 9.12
N THR A 297 17.92 -2.47 9.48
CA THR A 297 17.58 -3.54 10.42
C THR A 297 17.03 -4.79 9.72
N PHE A 298 17.10 -4.88 8.39
CA PHE A 298 16.48 -5.96 7.65
C PHE A 298 17.06 -7.33 7.99
N ASP A 299 18.40 -7.45 8.05
CA ASP A 299 19.05 -8.71 8.44
C ASP A 299 19.07 -8.89 9.96
N LYS A 300 18.70 -7.85 10.72
CA LYS A 300 18.57 -7.91 12.17
C LYS A 300 17.20 -8.45 12.49
N CYS A 301 17.09 -9.76 12.48
CA CYS A 301 15.97 -10.43 13.12
C CYS A 301 15.92 -9.93 14.57
N GLU A 302 14.84 -9.28 15.01
CA GLU A 302 14.63 -8.95 16.43
C GLU A 302 14.67 -10.24 17.29
N HIS A 303 14.50 -11.41 16.64
CA HIS A 303 14.67 -12.77 17.21
C HIS A 303 16.12 -13.28 17.27
N GLY A 304 17.11 -12.51 16.79
CA GLY A 304 18.55 -12.83 16.88
C GLY A 304 19.08 -12.88 18.32
N ASN A 305 18.23 -12.56 19.27
CA ASN A 305 18.44 -12.69 20.68
C ASN A 305 17.87 -14.03 21.18
N ALA A 306 18.05 -15.17 20.49
CA ALA A 306 17.48 -16.46 20.90
C ALA A 306 17.79 -16.84 22.38
N LYS A 307 18.90 -16.36 22.96
CA LYS A 307 19.15 -16.45 24.41
C LYS A 307 18.28 -15.51 25.25
N THR A 308 18.10 -14.27 24.82
CA THR A 308 17.24 -13.27 25.48
C THR A 308 15.76 -13.58 25.27
N GLU A 309 15.35 -14.14 24.13
CA GLU A 309 14.00 -14.64 23.86
C GLU A 309 13.73 -15.95 24.59
N ALA A 310 14.69 -16.88 24.70
CA ALA A 310 14.53 -18.03 25.59
C ALA A 310 14.40 -17.58 27.05
N LEU A 311 15.19 -16.59 27.49
CA LEU A 311 15.06 -15.96 28.81
C LEU A 311 13.72 -15.24 28.98
N GLN A 312 13.23 -14.54 27.96
CA GLN A 312 11.98 -13.79 27.99
C GLN A 312 10.77 -14.73 27.87
N GLN A 313 10.87 -15.81 27.10
CA GLN A 313 9.89 -16.89 27.01
C GLN A 313 9.80 -17.62 28.35
N ASN A 314 10.93 -17.99 28.97
CA ASN A 314 10.95 -18.55 30.32
C ASN A 314 10.33 -17.58 31.33
N SER A 315 10.68 -16.29 31.26
CA SER A 315 10.08 -15.27 32.14
C SER A 315 8.57 -15.11 31.94
N ASN A 316 8.07 -15.36 30.73
CA ASN A 316 6.64 -15.32 30.42
C ASN A 316 5.93 -16.60 30.88
N ILE A 317 6.59 -17.76 30.80
CA ILE A 317 6.06 -19.03 31.35
C ILE A 317 5.90 -18.91 32.86
N ASP A 318 6.84 -18.30 33.57
CA ASP A 318 6.70 -18.09 35.01
C ASP A 318 5.51 -17.19 35.36
N LYS A 319 5.18 -16.20 34.53
CA LYS A 319 3.95 -15.41 34.70
C LYS A 319 2.69 -16.23 34.44
N TYR A 320 2.71 -17.18 33.50
CA TYR A 320 1.60 -18.13 33.33
C TYR A 320 1.48 -19.06 34.55
N ARG A 321 2.58 -19.53 35.13
CA ARG A 321 2.58 -20.34 36.36
C ARG A 321 1.95 -19.60 37.53
N GLN A 322 2.31 -18.33 37.70
CA GLN A 322 1.77 -17.47 38.76
C GLN A 322 0.29 -17.10 38.56
N SER A 323 -0.25 -17.28 37.34
CA SER A 323 -1.61 -16.89 37.03
C SER A 323 -2.64 -17.99 37.22
N TYR A 324 -2.28 -19.17 37.74
CA TYR A 324 -3.25 -20.21 38.10
C TYR A 324 -2.85 -21.07 39.30
N ASN A 325 -3.82 -21.69 39.96
CA ASN A 325 -3.55 -22.71 40.97
C ASN A 325 -3.38 -24.06 40.26
N ARG A 326 -2.12 -24.50 40.10
CA ARG A 326 -1.80 -25.75 39.40
C ARG A 326 -2.47 -26.97 40.02
N THR A 327 -2.46 -27.12 41.34
CA THR A 327 -3.04 -28.29 42.01
C THR A 327 -4.52 -28.41 41.71
N HIS A 328 -5.27 -27.31 41.89
CA HIS A 328 -6.71 -27.28 41.58
C HIS A 328 -6.97 -27.50 40.08
N PHE A 329 -6.19 -26.87 39.21
CA PHE A 329 -6.35 -27.04 37.76
C PHE A 329 -6.07 -28.48 37.32
N ASP A 330 -5.00 -29.10 37.80
CA ASP A 330 -4.67 -30.50 37.52
C ASP A 330 -5.73 -31.45 38.07
N GLU A 331 -6.28 -31.20 39.27
CA GLU A 331 -7.38 -31.98 39.85
C GLU A 331 -8.64 -31.90 38.98
N VAL A 332 -8.98 -30.70 38.49
CA VAL A 332 -10.14 -30.48 37.62
C VAL A 332 -9.96 -31.11 36.24
N ILE A 333 -8.78 -30.96 35.62
CA ILE A 333 -8.47 -31.46 34.26
C ILE A 333 -8.29 -32.98 34.24
N ASN A 334 -7.70 -33.55 35.30
CA ASN A 334 -7.45 -34.99 35.39
C ASN A 334 -8.53 -35.73 36.18
N LYS A 335 -9.66 -35.07 36.48
CA LYS A 335 -10.80 -35.73 37.09
C LYS A 335 -11.15 -36.95 36.24
N ARG A 336 -11.34 -38.09 36.88
CA ARG A 336 -11.69 -39.35 36.22
C ARG A 336 -13.12 -39.74 36.59
N ASN A 337 -13.78 -40.47 35.71
CA ASN A 337 -15.06 -41.11 36.03
C ASN A 337 -14.83 -42.25 37.05
N GLU A 338 -15.90 -42.82 37.59
CA GLU A 338 -15.83 -43.97 38.51
C GLU A 338 -15.09 -45.18 37.91
N ASP A 339 -15.09 -45.29 36.57
CA ASP A 339 -14.38 -46.33 35.81
C ASP A 339 -12.89 -46.02 35.55
N GLY A 340 -12.37 -44.90 36.04
CA GLY A 340 -10.98 -44.49 35.85
C GLY A 340 -10.65 -43.86 34.50
N THR A 341 -11.62 -43.71 33.58
CA THR A 341 -11.40 -42.99 32.32
C THR A 341 -11.26 -41.48 32.56
N PRO A 342 -10.46 -40.74 31.76
CA PRO A 342 -10.43 -39.29 31.83
C PRO A 342 -11.85 -38.74 31.68
N ASN A 343 -12.28 -37.95 32.65
CA ASN A 343 -13.57 -37.30 32.63
C ASN A 343 -13.50 -36.08 31.70
N ASN A 344 -13.26 -36.33 30.41
CA ASN A 344 -13.29 -35.32 29.34
C ASN A 344 -14.67 -34.64 29.28
N ILE A 345 -15.68 -35.33 29.79
CA ILE A 345 -17.06 -34.90 30.01
C ILE A 345 -17.11 -33.79 31.07
N TYR A 346 -16.35 -33.82 32.16
CA TYR A 346 -16.47 -32.82 33.23
C TYR A 346 -16.20 -31.38 32.76
N LEU A 347 -15.17 -31.17 31.94
CA LEU A 347 -14.88 -29.83 31.39
C LEU A 347 -15.64 -29.54 30.12
N GLY A 348 -15.76 -30.53 29.23
CA GLY A 348 -16.57 -30.42 28.02
C GLY A 348 -18.01 -30.06 28.36
N ASP A 349 -18.63 -30.79 29.28
CA ASP A 349 -20.01 -30.57 29.71
C ASP A 349 -20.15 -29.29 30.51
N ASN A 350 -19.22 -28.92 31.41
CA ASN A 350 -19.35 -27.64 32.11
C ASN A 350 -19.33 -26.44 31.14
N PHE A 351 -18.48 -26.47 30.10
CA PHE A 351 -18.45 -25.39 29.11
C PHE A 351 -19.58 -25.48 28.07
N ASN A 352 -19.99 -26.69 27.69
CA ASN A 352 -21.13 -26.90 26.80
C ASN A 352 -22.44 -26.54 27.51
N GLU A 353 -22.64 -26.94 28.76
CA GLU A 353 -23.76 -26.57 29.61
C GLU A 353 -23.76 -25.06 29.85
N TRP A 354 -22.60 -24.45 30.12
CA TRP A 354 -22.48 -22.99 30.18
C TRP A 354 -22.91 -22.34 28.85
N LEU A 355 -22.45 -22.84 27.70
CA LEU A 355 -22.83 -22.35 26.38
C LEU A 355 -24.32 -22.55 26.09
N GLU A 356 -24.88 -23.70 26.46
CA GLU A 356 -26.30 -24.02 26.34
C GLU A 356 -27.14 -23.09 27.20
N ASN A 357 -26.75 -22.86 28.44
CA ASN A 357 -27.41 -21.93 29.36
C ASN A 357 -27.34 -20.50 28.83
N ILE A 358 -26.20 -20.05 28.30
CA ILE A 358 -26.08 -18.75 27.66
C ILE A 358 -26.98 -18.65 26.43
N ASN A 359 -26.98 -19.66 25.56
CA ASN A 359 -27.83 -19.68 24.38
C ASN A 359 -29.30 -19.69 24.77
N LYS A 360 -29.70 -20.47 25.78
CA LYS A 360 -31.07 -20.47 26.31
C LYS A 360 -31.47 -19.09 26.83
N ASN A 361 -30.58 -18.42 27.58
CA ASN A 361 -30.81 -17.06 28.04
C ASN A 361 -30.91 -16.06 26.87
N LEU A 362 -30.07 -16.22 25.85
CA LEU A 362 -30.11 -15.44 24.61
C LEU A 362 -31.46 -15.63 23.90
N TYR A 363 -31.91 -16.86 23.67
CA TYR A 363 -33.18 -17.18 23.01
C TYR A 363 -34.43 -16.83 23.84
N SER A 364 -34.30 -16.75 25.16
CA SER A 364 -35.39 -16.29 26.04
C SER A 364 -35.58 -14.78 25.99
N ASN A 365 -34.62 -14.03 25.43
CA ASN A 365 -34.72 -12.59 25.29
C ASN A 365 -35.41 -12.20 23.97
N ASN A 366 -36.73 -12.00 24.05
CA ASN A 366 -37.58 -11.62 22.92
C ASN A 366 -37.31 -10.20 22.36
N SER A 367 -36.35 -9.44 22.93
CA SER A 367 -36.01 -8.09 22.43
C SER A 367 -35.05 -8.09 21.23
N TYR A 368 -34.49 -9.25 20.89
CA TYR A 368 -33.59 -9.41 19.75
C TYR A 368 -34.33 -9.96 18.53
N ASP A 369 -33.99 -9.45 17.35
CA ASP A 369 -34.43 -10.05 16.09
C ASP A 369 -33.57 -11.26 15.73
N ALA A 370 -34.02 -12.03 14.72
CA ALA A 370 -33.33 -13.25 14.28
C ALA A 370 -31.88 -12.99 13.82
N GLU A 371 -31.61 -11.85 13.18
CA GLU A 371 -30.25 -11.45 12.78
C GLU A 371 -29.34 -11.29 14.01
N THR A 372 -29.82 -10.58 15.04
CA THR A 372 -29.08 -10.36 16.28
C THR A 372 -28.85 -11.64 17.05
N HIS A 373 -29.87 -12.50 17.13
CA HIS A 373 -29.72 -13.82 17.75
C HIS A 373 -28.63 -14.64 17.07
N ASN A 374 -28.58 -14.66 15.75
CA ASN A 374 -27.54 -15.40 15.01
C ASN A 374 -26.14 -14.83 15.27
N LEU A 375 -26.00 -13.50 15.25
CA LEU A 375 -24.72 -12.83 15.54
C LEU A 375 -24.24 -13.11 16.96
N LEU A 376 -25.13 -13.00 17.96
CA LEU A 376 -24.82 -13.27 19.37
C LEU A 376 -24.60 -14.76 19.66
N SER A 377 -25.31 -15.67 18.99
CA SER A 377 -25.04 -17.11 19.07
C SER A 377 -23.64 -17.43 18.54
N THR A 378 -23.24 -16.78 17.45
CA THR A 378 -21.88 -16.90 16.88
C THR A 378 -20.83 -16.35 17.84
N TYR A 379 -21.13 -15.26 18.54
CA TYR A 379 -20.28 -14.69 19.57
C TYR A 379 -20.06 -15.67 20.72
N ASN A 380 -21.15 -16.29 21.21
CA ASN A 380 -21.11 -17.29 22.28
C ASN A 380 -20.20 -18.47 21.90
N LYS A 381 -20.31 -18.97 20.66
CA LYS A 381 -19.46 -20.05 20.14
C LYS A 381 -17.98 -19.65 20.12
N LYS A 382 -17.67 -18.45 19.64
CA LYS A 382 -16.29 -17.91 19.63
C LYS A 382 -15.71 -17.77 21.05
N LEU A 383 -16.50 -17.35 22.03
CA LEU A 383 -16.06 -17.31 23.43
C LEU A 383 -15.81 -18.71 24.01
N CYS A 384 -16.62 -19.70 23.64
CA CYS A 384 -16.39 -21.09 24.02
C CYS A 384 -15.07 -21.62 23.44
N PHE A 385 -14.80 -21.36 22.15
CA PHE A 385 -13.51 -21.72 21.54
C PHE A 385 -12.33 -21.03 22.21
N LEU A 386 -12.42 -19.72 22.48
CA LEU A 386 -11.39 -19.00 23.23
C LEU A 386 -11.12 -19.62 24.61
N SER A 387 -12.17 -20.06 25.30
CA SER A 387 -12.05 -20.72 26.62
C SER A 387 -11.32 -22.06 26.51
N ASN A 388 -11.64 -22.86 25.48
CA ASN A 388 -10.95 -24.12 25.21
C ASN A 388 -9.48 -23.92 24.84
N ASP A 389 -9.16 -22.90 24.04
CA ASP A 389 -7.79 -22.56 23.68
C ASP A 389 -6.98 -22.13 24.92
N LEU A 390 -7.59 -21.40 25.86
CA LEU A 390 -6.98 -21.08 27.14
C LEU A 390 -6.73 -22.33 27.99
N ILE A 391 -7.69 -23.25 28.07
CA ILE A 391 -7.51 -24.52 28.80
C ILE A 391 -6.31 -25.30 28.22
N ASN A 392 -6.22 -25.38 26.89
CA ASN A 392 -5.11 -26.06 26.22
C ASN A 392 -3.77 -25.38 26.49
N LEU A 393 -3.72 -24.05 26.51
CA LEU A 393 -2.54 -23.28 26.89
C LEU A 393 -2.08 -23.64 28.32
N TYR A 394 -2.98 -23.60 29.30
CA TYR A 394 -2.62 -23.91 30.70
C TYR A 394 -2.33 -25.39 30.94
N LYS A 395 -2.90 -26.30 30.12
CA LYS A 395 -2.50 -27.71 30.11
C LYS A 395 -1.04 -27.85 29.67
N ALA A 396 -0.63 -27.18 28.59
CA ALA A 396 0.76 -27.19 28.15
C ALA A 396 1.72 -26.58 29.18
N VAL A 397 1.30 -25.51 29.87
CA VAL A 397 2.06 -24.91 30.99
C VAL A 397 2.22 -25.89 32.15
N SER A 398 1.15 -26.58 32.55
CA SER A 398 1.19 -27.57 33.63
C SER A 398 2.13 -28.74 33.30
N GLU A 399 2.06 -29.28 32.08
CA GLU A 399 2.93 -30.36 31.64
C GLU A 399 4.41 -29.94 31.52
N PHE A 400 4.67 -28.70 31.09
CA PHE A 400 6.01 -28.13 31.13
C PHE A 400 6.53 -28.03 32.58
N GLU A 401 5.70 -27.63 33.54
CA GLU A 401 6.09 -27.57 34.95
C GLU A 401 6.36 -28.96 35.57
N LYS A 402 5.63 -29.99 35.13
CA LYS A 402 5.85 -31.38 35.56
C LYS A 402 7.15 -31.98 35.04
N THR A 403 7.45 -31.73 33.77
CA THR A 403 8.47 -32.48 33.03
C THR A 403 9.74 -31.69 32.73
N ASN A 404 9.65 -30.36 32.77
CA ASN A 404 10.67 -29.44 32.27
C ASN A 404 11.11 -29.75 30.81
N ASN A 405 10.24 -30.38 30.01
CA ASN A 405 10.54 -30.78 28.65
C ASN A 405 10.32 -29.61 27.68
N SER A 406 11.37 -29.23 26.93
CA SER A 406 11.34 -28.12 25.98
C SER A 406 10.29 -28.27 24.87
N ALA A 407 9.83 -29.48 24.55
CA ALA A 407 8.74 -29.69 23.58
C ALA A 407 7.44 -28.97 23.99
N PHE A 408 7.19 -28.82 25.30
CA PHE A 408 6.02 -28.09 25.77
C PHE A 408 6.15 -26.57 25.60
N ILE A 409 7.35 -26.01 25.43
CA ILE A 409 7.52 -24.59 25.10
C ILE A 409 6.88 -24.30 23.73
N THR A 410 7.14 -25.17 22.74
CA THR A 410 6.51 -25.08 21.42
C THR A 410 4.98 -25.22 21.54
N ALA A 411 4.48 -26.16 22.34
CA ALA A 411 3.04 -26.33 22.56
C ALA A 411 2.40 -25.09 23.22
N ILE A 412 3.06 -24.49 24.21
CA ILE A 412 2.64 -23.24 24.86
C ILE A 412 2.54 -22.12 23.82
N GLN A 413 3.53 -21.99 22.94
CA GLN A 413 3.54 -20.95 21.91
C GLN A 413 2.40 -21.14 20.90
N ILE A 414 2.20 -22.36 20.38
CA ILE A 414 1.09 -22.69 19.47
C ILE A 414 -0.26 -22.38 20.12
N SER A 415 -0.47 -22.82 21.38
CA SER A 415 -1.72 -22.56 22.09
C SER A 415 -1.93 -21.08 22.39
N LYS A 416 -0.87 -20.34 22.72
CA LYS A 416 -0.93 -18.88 22.90
C LYS A 416 -1.39 -18.19 21.62
N ASP A 417 -0.87 -18.58 20.47
CA ASP A 417 -1.23 -17.95 19.19
C ASP A 417 -2.71 -18.20 18.84
N LYS A 418 -3.23 -19.40 19.13
CA LYS A 418 -4.67 -19.68 19.04
C LYS A 418 -5.52 -18.79 19.95
N VAL A 419 -5.08 -18.59 21.20
CA VAL A 419 -5.76 -17.68 22.13
C VAL A 419 -5.78 -16.25 21.59
N LEU A 420 -4.69 -15.78 20.99
CA LEU A 420 -4.61 -14.44 20.38
C LEU A 420 -5.59 -14.31 19.20
N GLN A 421 -5.63 -15.29 18.30
CA GLN A 421 -6.61 -15.33 17.20
C GLN A 421 -8.07 -15.36 17.71
N GLY A 422 -8.31 -16.09 18.80
CA GLY A 422 -9.59 -16.11 19.50
C GLY A 422 -9.98 -14.73 20.02
N LEU A 423 -9.04 -14.01 20.64
CA LEU A 423 -9.27 -12.64 21.13
C LEU A 423 -9.55 -11.65 20.01
N GLU A 424 -8.81 -11.71 18.90
CA GLU A 424 -9.08 -10.91 17.69
C GLU A 424 -10.49 -11.17 17.15
N SER A 425 -10.91 -12.44 17.12
CA SER A 425 -12.24 -12.85 16.68
C SER A 425 -13.37 -12.29 17.57
N ILE A 426 -13.10 -12.07 18.86
CA ILE A 426 -14.02 -11.42 19.81
C ILE A 426 -13.99 -9.89 19.63
N GLU A 427 -12.81 -9.30 19.41
CA GLU A 427 -12.65 -7.85 19.19
C GLU A 427 -13.42 -7.35 17.97
N TYR A 428 -13.50 -8.16 16.90
CA TYR A 428 -14.26 -7.88 15.68
C TYR A 428 -15.74 -7.52 15.94
N TYR A 429 -16.32 -7.97 17.06
CA TYR A 429 -17.69 -7.61 17.41
C TYR A 429 -17.85 -6.13 17.75
N SER A 430 -16.78 -5.42 18.10
CA SER A 430 -16.81 -3.96 18.23
C SER A 430 -17.20 -3.28 16.91
N ASP A 431 -16.78 -3.81 15.75
CA ASP A 431 -17.14 -3.28 14.44
C ASP A 431 -18.53 -3.70 13.99
N THR A 432 -19.00 -4.87 14.43
CA THR A 432 -20.39 -5.30 14.24
C THR A 432 -21.33 -4.35 15.00
N ILE A 433 -21.00 -4.01 16.24
CA ILE A 433 -21.75 -3.02 17.04
C ILE A 433 -21.76 -1.65 16.35
N LYS A 434 -20.61 -1.16 15.88
CA LYS A 434 -20.53 0.10 15.10
C LYS A 434 -21.40 0.06 13.85
N THR A 435 -21.55 -1.10 13.21
CA THR A 435 -22.42 -1.25 12.03
C THR A 435 -23.90 -1.05 12.36
N PHE A 436 -24.37 -1.51 13.52
CA PHE A 436 -25.73 -1.19 13.98
C PHE A 436 -25.92 0.31 14.27
N ILE A 437 -24.90 0.99 14.78
CA ILE A 437 -24.94 2.46 14.93
C ILE A 437 -25.09 3.14 13.56
N ARG A 438 -24.34 2.69 12.54
CA ARG A 438 -24.45 3.22 11.16
C ARG A 438 -25.85 3.07 10.57
N LYS A 439 -26.52 1.94 10.88
CA LYS A 439 -27.91 1.65 10.51
C LYS A 439 -28.94 2.42 11.35
N THR A 440 -28.51 3.30 12.27
CA THR A 440 -29.36 4.02 13.22
C THR A 440 -30.10 3.13 14.23
N GLU A 441 -29.66 1.87 14.38
CA GLU A 441 -30.21 0.89 15.32
C GLU A 441 -29.52 0.98 16.69
N VAL A 442 -29.53 2.18 17.29
CA VAL A 442 -28.72 2.52 18.47
C VAL A 442 -29.03 1.63 19.68
N GLN A 443 -30.31 1.40 19.98
CA GLN A 443 -30.69 0.56 21.12
C GLN A 443 -30.19 -0.89 20.94
N LYS A 444 -30.26 -1.41 19.72
CA LYS A 444 -29.80 -2.75 19.36
C LYS A 444 -28.27 -2.85 19.51
N ALA A 445 -27.54 -1.85 19.00
CA ALA A 445 -26.10 -1.74 19.20
C ALA A 445 -25.73 -1.75 20.70
N ASN A 446 -26.45 -0.97 21.51
CA ASN A 446 -26.20 -0.90 22.95
C ASN A 446 -26.49 -2.22 23.66
N ASN A 447 -27.64 -2.85 23.38
CA ASN A 447 -27.99 -4.15 23.94
C ASN A 447 -26.95 -5.22 23.57
N MET A 448 -26.45 -5.19 22.34
CA MET A 448 -25.40 -6.09 21.87
C MET A 448 -24.06 -5.85 22.56
N LYS A 449 -23.64 -4.59 22.73
CA LYS A 449 -22.44 -4.22 23.47
C LYS A 449 -22.49 -4.71 24.92
N GLU A 450 -23.57 -4.42 25.63
CA GLU A 450 -23.74 -4.84 27.02
C GLU A 450 -23.75 -6.36 27.16
N TYR A 451 -24.40 -7.07 26.23
CA TYR A 451 -24.38 -8.53 26.17
C TYR A 451 -22.95 -9.05 25.99
N CYS A 452 -22.21 -8.59 24.97
CA CYS A 452 -20.84 -9.02 24.71
C CYS A 452 -19.90 -8.73 25.90
N LEU A 453 -19.98 -7.53 26.49
CA LEU A 453 -19.16 -7.18 27.65
C LEU A 453 -19.49 -8.02 28.88
N SER A 454 -20.78 -8.25 29.15
CA SER A 454 -21.23 -9.09 30.26
C SER A 454 -20.72 -10.51 30.10
N LEU A 455 -20.84 -11.06 28.89
CA LEU A 455 -20.45 -12.44 28.61
C LEU A 455 -18.93 -12.65 28.63
N LEU A 456 -18.15 -11.71 28.10
CA LEU A 456 -16.69 -11.72 28.23
C LEU A 456 -16.26 -11.67 29.69
N LYS A 457 -16.91 -10.82 30.52
CA LYS A 457 -16.65 -10.77 31.97
C LYS A 457 -16.99 -12.10 32.65
N ASN A 458 -18.13 -12.71 32.30
CA ASN A 458 -18.56 -14.00 32.83
C ASN A 458 -17.58 -15.12 32.45
N CYS A 459 -17.15 -15.19 31.19
CA CYS A 459 -16.11 -16.11 30.73
C CYS A 459 -14.82 -15.97 31.57
N ILE A 460 -14.33 -14.75 31.76
CA ILE A 460 -13.13 -14.49 32.59
C ILE A 460 -13.36 -14.87 34.06
N TYR A 461 -14.56 -14.61 34.59
CA TYR A 461 -14.94 -15.01 35.94
C TYR A 461 -14.93 -16.54 36.07
N ASN A 462 -15.53 -17.28 35.15
CA ASN A 462 -15.58 -18.75 35.18
C ASN A 462 -14.20 -19.38 35.04
N LEU A 463 -13.33 -18.85 34.17
CA LEU A 463 -11.94 -19.29 34.09
C LEU A 463 -11.24 -19.12 35.45
N LYS A 464 -11.50 -18.03 36.16
CA LYS A 464 -10.92 -17.79 37.48
C LYS A 464 -11.53 -18.65 38.58
N ASP A 465 -12.85 -18.81 38.59
CA ASP A 465 -13.57 -19.46 39.69
C ASP A 465 -13.53 -20.99 39.58
N VAL A 466 -13.80 -21.51 38.38
CA VAL A 466 -13.87 -22.95 38.12
C VAL A 466 -12.48 -23.54 37.93
N LEU A 467 -11.63 -22.87 37.14
CA LEU A 467 -10.31 -23.39 36.75
C LEU A 467 -9.16 -22.77 37.53
N SER A 468 -9.42 -21.82 38.43
CA SER A 468 -8.38 -21.04 39.10
C SER A 468 -7.44 -20.29 38.14
N ILE A 469 -7.85 -20.00 36.90
CA ILE A 469 -7.05 -19.27 35.91
C ILE A 469 -7.37 -17.77 35.96
N ASN A 470 -6.40 -16.96 36.36
CA ASN A 470 -6.51 -15.50 36.38
C ASN A 470 -5.75 -14.86 35.21
N VAL A 471 -6.44 -14.67 34.08
CA VAL A 471 -5.87 -14.06 32.86
C VAL A 471 -5.28 -12.65 33.05
N TYR A 472 -5.65 -11.93 34.11
CA TYR A 472 -5.09 -10.60 34.39
C TYR A 472 -3.77 -10.62 35.16
N LEU A 473 -3.35 -11.80 35.64
CA LEU A 473 -2.01 -12.04 36.17
C LEU A 473 -1.07 -12.66 35.12
N SER A 474 -1.62 -13.12 33.98
CA SER A 474 -0.85 -13.74 32.91
C SER A 474 -0.30 -12.71 31.91
N PRO A 475 0.62 -13.11 31.01
CA PRO A 475 1.05 -12.28 29.89
C PRO A 475 -0.08 -11.79 28.95
N LEU A 476 -1.23 -12.47 28.94
CA LEU A 476 -2.38 -12.13 28.07
C LEU A 476 -3.19 -10.92 28.58
N LYS A 477 -2.86 -10.38 29.76
CA LYS A 477 -3.55 -9.24 30.39
C LYS A 477 -3.78 -8.06 29.43
N VAL A 478 -2.78 -7.72 28.62
CA VAL A 478 -2.85 -6.57 27.70
C VAL A 478 -3.86 -6.84 26.59
N ASN A 479 -3.86 -8.05 26.02
CA ASN A 479 -4.79 -8.45 24.96
C ASN A 479 -6.24 -8.44 25.46
N PHE A 480 -6.52 -9.06 26.61
CA PHE A 480 -7.87 -9.03 27.21
C PHE A 480 -8.35 -7.60 27.52
N LYS A 481 -7.45 -6.73 28.02
CA LYS A 481 -7.78 -5.31 28.23
C LYS A 481 -8.05 -4.59 26.92
N SER A 482 -7.33 -4.91 25.84
CA SER A 482 -7.55 -4.35 24.51
C SER A 482 -8.94 -4.69 24.01
N VAL A 483 -9.30 -5.97 23.96
CA VAL A 483 -10.62 -6.45 23.52
C VAL A 483 -11.74 -5.81 24.33
N LYS A 484 -11.61 -5.80 25.66
CA LYS A 484 -12.59 -5.16 26.55
C LYS A 484 -12.75 -3.67 26.22
N LYS A 485 -11.64 -2.94 26.06
CA LYS A 485 -11.64 -1.51 25.73
C LYS A 485 -12.23 -1.25 24.35
N ALA A 486 -11.98 -2.10 23.36
CA ALA A 486 -12.56 -2.01 22.02
C ALA A 486 -14.09 -2.17 22.06
N LEU A 487 -14.59 -3.13 22.83
CA LEU A 487 -16.03 -3.31 23.07
C LEU A 487 -16.63 -2.13 23.85
N GLU A 488 -15.98 -1.65 24.91
CA GLU A 488 -16.46 -0.48 25.67
C GLU A 488 -16.54 0.78 24.80
N LYS A 489 -15.54 1.00 23.93
CA LYS A 489 -15.47 2.14 23.01
C LYS A 489 -16.26 1.97 21.72
N SER A 490 -16.90 0.83 21.50
CA SER A 490 -17.74 0.59 20.31
C SER A 490 -18.92 1.57 20.22
N ILE A 491 -19.31 2.17 21.35
CA ILE A 491 -20.35 3.19 21.46
C ILE A 491 -19.84 4.35 22.31
N LYS A 492 -19.97 5.59 21.82
CA LYS A 492 -19.80 6.80 22.64
C LYS A 492 -21.16 7.43 22.91
N PHE A 493 -21.62 7.37 24.16
CA PHE A 493 -22.96 7.82 24.54
C PHE A 493 -23.21 9.31 24.34
N ASP A 494 -22.20 10.16 24.55
CA ASP A 494 -22.33 11.61 24.35
C ASP A 494 -22.68 11.95 22.90
N GLU A 495 -22.14 11.19 21.95
CA GLU A 495 -22.38 11.34 20.52
C GLU A 495 -23.71 10.65 20.10
N LEU A 496 -24.15 9.61 20.82
CA LEU A 496 -25.47 9.00 20.61
C LEU A 496 -26.62 9.87 21.09
N LYS A 497 -26.44 10.67 22.14
CA LYS A 497 -27.47 11.59 22.64
C LYS A 497 -27.91 12.55 21.53
N ILE A 498 -26.93 13.05 20.77
CA ILE A 498 -27.12 13.88 19.58
C ILE A 498 -27.98 13.12 18.54
N ILE A 499 -27.59 11.90 18.17
CA ILE A 499 -28.33 11.08 17.17
C ILE A 499 -29.76 10.77 17.63
N ASN A 500 -29.97 10.44 18.91
CA ASN A 500 -31.30 10.13 19.46
C ASN A 500 -32.21 11.36 19.55
N GLU A 501 -31.69 12.52 19.98
CA GLU A 501 -32.42 13.79 19.98
C GLU A 501 -32.91 14.18 18.58
N PHE A 502 -32.12 13.84 17.55
CA PHE A 502 -32.50 14.11 16.17
C PHE A 502 -33.50 13.09 15.58
N SER A 503 -33.29 11.79 15.83
CA SER A 503 -34.16 10.73 15.29
C SER A 503 -35.60 10.81 15.84
N THR A 504 -35.77 11.31 17.06
CA THR A 504 -37.08 11.47 17.71
C THR A 504 -37.84 12.69 17.20
N LYS A 505 -37.15 13.77 16.79
CA LYS A 505 -37.78 14.96 16.19
C LYS A 505 -38.29 14.71 14.76
N ASN A 506 -37.61 13.85 13.99
CA ASN A 506 -37.90 13.62 12.56
C ASN A 506 -39.05 12.64 12.25
N LYS A 507 -39.78 12.14 13.26
CA LYS A 507 -40.94 11.23 13.02
C LYS A 507 -42.26 11.94 12.73
N VAL A 508 -42.33 13.27 12.82
CA VAL A 508 -43.53 14.00 12.41
C VAL A 508 -43.55 14.04 10.88
N LYS A 509 -44.48 13.29 10.26
CA LYS A 509 -44.82 13.42 8.82
C LYS A 509 -45.38 14.82 8.59
N ILE A 510 -44.52 15.81 8.46
CA ILE A 510 -44.91 17.12 7.97
C ILE A 510 -44.95 16.99 6.46
N ASN A 511 -46.09 17.32 5.84
CA ASN A 511 -46.15 17.48 4.40
C ASN A 511 -45.40 18.78 4.06
N ILE A 512 -44.09 18.70 3.93
CA ILE A 512 -43.22 19.87 3.79
C ILE A 512 -43.27 20.37 2.35
N THR A 513 -44.21 21.24 2.02
CA THR A 513 -44.16 22.02 0.77
C THR A 513 -43.24 23.24 0.88
N ASN A 514 -42.95 23.72 2.09
CA ASN A 514 -42.14 24.91 2.32
C ASN A 514 -40.64 24.66 2.13
N ILE A 515 -39.99 25.44 1.26
CA ILE A 515 -38.57 25.28 0.91
C ILE A 515 -37.62 25.46 2.10
N LEU A 516 -37.88 26.36 3.06
CA LEU A 516 -37.03 26.55 4.24
C LEU A 516 -37.01 25.30 5.12
N LEU A 517 -38.19 24.73 5.35
CA LEU A 517 -38.32 23.48 6.11
C LEU A 517 -37.62 22.31 5.39
N LYS A 518 -37.67 22.26 4.06
CA LYS A 518 -36.90 21.27 3.27
C LYS A 518 -35.40 21.43 3.49
N PHE A 519 -34.90 22.66 3.44
CA PHE A 519 -33.48 22.96 3.68
C PHE A 519 -33.04 22.59 5.09
N ASN A 520 -33.83 22.94 6.12
CA ASN A 520 -33.59 22.55 7.51
C ASN A 520 -33.44 21.04 7.63
N MET A 521 -34.41 20.29 7.11
CA MET A 521 -34.39 18.82 7.15
C MET A 521 -33.20 18.23 6.38
N GLN A 522 -32.89 18.72 5.17
CA GLN A 522 -31.76 18.24 4.38
C GLN A 522 -30.43 18.49 5.10
N LEU A 523 -30.19 19.71 5.60
CA LEU A 523 -28.95 20.03 6.32
C LEU A 523 -28.81 19.29 7.64
N GLU A 524 -29.90 19.19 8.41
CA GLU A 524 -29.91 18.43 9.67
C GLU A 524 -29.60 16.95 9.44
N TYR A 525 -30.10 16.36 8.34
CA TYR A 525 -29.76 15.00 7.93
C TYR A 525 -28.28 14.83 7.65
N PHE A 526 -27.70 15.69 6.80
CA PHE A 526 -26.27 15.59 6.47
C PHE A 526 -25.37 15.89 7.67
N TYR A 527 -25.78 16.80 8.56
CA TYR A 527 -25.11 17.04 9.83
C TYR A 527 -25.02 15.77 10.69
N GLN A 528 -26.13 15.03 10.80
CA GLN A 528 -26.15 13.75 11.54
C GLN A 528 -25.21 12.73 10.89
N ARG A 529 -25.23 12.61 9.56
CA ARG A 529 -24.34 11.69 8.83
C ARG A 529 -22.87 12.06 9.00
N LEU A 530 -22.55 13.34 8.97
CA LEU A 530 -21.20 13.84 9.23
C LEU A 530 -20.75 13.54 10.65
N SER A 531 -21.62 13.73 11.63
CA SER A 531 -21.36 13.40 13.03
C SER A 531 -21.09 11.90 13.23
N ILE A 532 -21.86 11.04 12.55
CA ILE A 532 -21.62 9.58 12.54
C ILE A 532 -20.27 9.24 11.91
N ALA A 533 -19.89 9.90 10.81
CA ALA A 533 -18.60 9.69 10.16
C ALA A 533 -17.42 10.03 11.09
N VAL A 534 -17.51 11.17 11.80
CA VAL A 534 -16.53 11.57 12.82
C VAL A 534 -16.47 10.59 13.98
N LEU A 535 -17.64 10.18 14.52
CA LEU A 535 -17.74 9.18 15.60
C LEU A 535 -16.98 7.89 15.27
N LEU A 536 -17.17 7.42 14.04
CA LEU A 536 -16.58 6.17 13.55
C LEU A 536 -15.12 6.32 13.12
N ASN A 537 -14.58 7.55 13.12
CA ASN A 537 -13.27 7.88 12.59
C ASN A 537 -13.08 7.44 11.13
N GLU A 538 -14.12 7.61 10.31
CA GLU A 538 -14.18 7.12 8.92
C GLU A 538 -14.69 8.21 7.98
N ARG A 539 -13.92 8.52 6.92
CA ARG A 539 -14.43 9.40 5.85
C ARG A 539 -15.50 8.71 5.01
N GLN A 540 -16.59 9.42 4.74
CA GLN A 540 -17.73 8.95 3.97
C GLN A 540 -17.99 9.88 2.78
N ASN A 541 -18.38 9.30 1.64
CA ASN A 541 -18.95 10.02 0.52
C ASN A 541 -20.42 9.61 0.36
N PHE A 542 -21.27 10.60 0.18
CA PHE A 542 -22.71 10.41 0.07
C PHE A 542 -23.11 10.41 -1.40
N LEU A 543 -23.59 9.28 -1.90
CA LEU A 543 -24.21 9.19 -3.21
C LEU A 543 -25.71 9.30 -3.03
N VAL A 544 -26.28 10.38 -3.56
CA VAL A 544 -27.69 10.70 -3.36
C VAL A 544 -28.39 10.73 -4.71
N ILE A 545 -29.47 9.97 -4.79
CA ILE A 545 -30.44 10.07 -5.88
C ILE A 545 -31.60 10.90 -5.38
N SER A 546 -32.19 11.69 -6.27
CA SER A 546 -33.35 12.47 -5.91
C SER A 546 -34.34 12.65 -7.05
N ASP A 547 -35.61 12.74 -6.70
CA ASP A 547 -36.70 13.10 -7.62
C ASP A 547 -36.82 14.63 -7.80
N GLU A 548 -36.22 15.43 -6.90
CA GLU A 548 -36.17 16.91 -6.99
C GLU A 548 -34.76 17.46 -6.67
N PRO A 549 -34.40 18.69 -7.04
CA PRO A 549 -33.09 19.24 -6.70
C PRO A 549 -32.84 19.34 -5.19
N LEU A 550 -31.68 18.88 -4.73
CA LEU A 550 -31.24 19.10 -3.34
C LEU A 550 -30.59 20.48 -3.20
N PHE A 551 -30.85 21.15 -2.08
CA PHE A 551 -30.41 22.52 -1.82
C PHE A 551 -30.68 23.49 -3.00
N ASP A 552 -31.94 23.57 -3.45
CA ASP A 552 -32.36 24.51 -4.50
C ASP A 552 -32.35 25.97 -4.00
N ILE A 553 -31.17 26.58 -4.02
CA ILE A 553 -30.93 27.94 -3.50
C ILE A 553 -31.69 28.99 -4.32
N GLN A 554 -31.90 28.77 -5.62
CA GLN A 554 -32.65 29.71 -6.46
C GLN A 554 -34.12 29.74 -6.05
N LYS A 555 -34.73 28.57 -5.85
CA LYS A 555 -36.09 28.47 -5.34
C LYS A 555 -36.24 29.04 -3.93
N LEU A 556 -35.22 28.86 -3.07
CA LEU A 556 -35.18 29.51 -1.77
C LEU A 556 -35.12 31.03 -1.89
N LYS A 557 -34.23 31.58 -2.74
CA LYS A 557 -34.12 33.01 -2.97
C LYS A 557 -35.44 33.62 -3.46
N GLN A 558 -36.09 32.97 -4.43
CA GLN A 558 -37.41 33.39 -4.92
C GLN A 558 -38.45 33.36 -3.79
N TYR A 559 -38.47 32.30 -2.97
CA TYR A 559 -39.36 32.20 -1.82
C TYR A 559 -39.16 33.35 -0.82
N LEU A 560 -37.92 33.73 -0.52
CA LEU A 560 -37.62 34.85 0.39
C LEU A 560 -38.12 36.19 -0.15
N ILE A 561 -37.97 36.41 -1.47
CA ILE A 561 -38.49 37.60 -2.16
C ILE A 561 -40.03 37.64 -2.06
N ASP A 562 -40.69 36.55 -2.43
CA ASP A 562 -42.15 36.46 -2.51
C ASP A 562 -42.84 36.58 -1.14
N ASN A 563 -42.15 36.19 -0.05
CA ASN A 563 -42.73 36.12 1.30
C ASN A 563 -42.26 37.24 2.23
N HIS A 564 -41.48 38.22 1.72
CA HIS A 564 -41.02 39.41 2.45
C HIS A 564 -40.44 39.13 3.85
N LEU A 565 -39.73 38.01 4.04
CA LEU A 565 -39.17 37.60 5.34
C LEU A 565 -40.15 37.76 6.51
N ASN A 566 -41.34 37.18 6.38
CA ASN A 566 -42.27 37.11 7.51
C ASN A 566 -41.63 36.42 8.75
N ASP A 567 -42.28 36.55 9.91
CA ASP A 567 -41.70 36.06 11.18
C ASP A 567 -41.43 34.55 11.17
N PHE A 568 -42.24 33.78 10.44
CA PHE A 568 -42.00 32.36 10.22
C PHE A 568 -40.68 32.13 9.46
N ALA A 569 -40.47 32.80 8.34
CA ALA A 569 -39.25 32.68 7.54
C ALA A 569 -38.01 33.09 8.36
N LYS A 570 -38.08 34.18 9.11
CA LYS A 570 -37.00 34.62 10.01
C LYS A 570 -36.66 33.54 11.05
N ASN A 571 -37.66 32.93 11.67
CA ASN A 571 -37.45 31.89 12.66
C ASN A 571 -36.80 30.64 12.06
N GLU A 572 -37.28 30.19 10.89
CA GLU A 572 -36.69 29.03 10.21
C GLU A 572 -35.28 29.30 9.67
N ILE A 573 -34.99 30.51 9.20
CA ILE A 573 -33.64 30.94 8.82
C ILE A 573 -32.70 30.90 10.04
N ASN A 574 -33.14 31.41 11.19
CA ASN A 574 -32.33 31.37 12.41
C ASN A 574 -32.00 29.92 12.83
N LYS A 575 -32.97 28.99 12.72
CA LYS A 575 -32.71 27.56 12.95
C LYS A 575 -31.69 27.01 11.95
N LEU A 576 -31.82 27.36 10.67
CA LEU A 576 -30.92 26.92 9.61
C LEU A 576 -29.49 27.43 9.85
N ILE A 577 -29.32 28.68 10.27
CA ILE A 577 -28.02 29.25 10.65
C ILE A 577 -27.38 28.44 11.78
N VAL A 578 -28.14 28.11 12.84
CA VAL A 578 -27.63 27.29 13.94
C VAL A 578 -27.19 25.90 13.47
N ILE A 579 -27.95 25.27 12.55
CA ILE A 579 -27.56 23.99 11.95
C ILE A 579 -26.27 24.14 11.14
N ILE A 580 -26.15 25.21 10.35
CA ILE A 580 -24.94 25.49 9.56
C ILE A 580 -23.72 25.69 10.47
N ASP A 581 -23.83 26.46 11.55
CA ASP A 581 -22.73 26.70 12.48
C ASP A 581 -22.25 25.40 13.12
N ASN A 582 -23.19 24.53 13.52
CA ASN A 582 -22.85 23.20 14.04
C ASN A 582 -22.22 22.30 12.95
N PHE A 583 -22.71 22.38 11.72
CA PHE A 583 -22.15 21.64 10.59
C PHE A 583 -20.72 22.04 10.30
N GLU A 584 -20.40 23.33 10.38
CA GLU A 584 -19.04 23.87 10.18
C GLU A 584 -18.06 23.31 11.22
N ILE A 585 -18.42 23.34 12.50
CA ILE A 585 -17.61 22.74 13.58
C ILE A 585 -17.36 21.24 13.31
N LYS A 586 -18.40 20.50 12.92
CA LYS A 586 -18.26 19.07 12.61
C LYS A 586 -17.51 18.80 11.32
N PHE A 587 -17.55 19.70 10.36
CA PHE A 587 -16.78 19.60 9.13
C PHE A 587 -15.29 19.75 9.39
N ASP A 588 -14.89 20.62 10.32
CA ASP A 588 -13.49 20.74 10.74
C ASP A 588 -13.00 19.45 11.43
N GLU A 589 -13.78 18.88 12.34
CA GLU A 589 -13.48 17.57 12.94
C GLU A 589 -13.37 16.47 11.87
N TYR A 590 -14.28 16.47 10.88
CA TYR A 590 -14.27 15.53 9.76
C TYR A 590 -13.01 15.65 8.89
N ASN A 591 -12.49 16.87 8.70
CA ASN A 591 -11.28 17.09 7.92
C ASN A 591 -10.01 16.54 8.60
N LEU A 592 -10.03 16.37 9.92
CA LEU A 592 -8.95 15.73 10.68
C LEU A 592 -8.95 14.19 10.55
N LEU A 593 -10.01 13.59 10.02
CA LEU A 593 -10.09 12.14 9.83
C LEU A 593 -9.05 11.66 8.80
N PRO A 594 -8.41 10.50 9.03
CA PRO A 594 -7.43 9.94 8.12
C PRO A 594 -8.06 9.67 6.74
N ASN A 595 -7.29 9.91 5.68
CA ASN A 595 -7.73 9.59 4.33
C ASN A 595 -7.83 8.07 4.15
N PRO A 596 -8.97 7.53 3.69
CA PRO A 596 -9.11 6.10 3.45
C PRO A 596 -8.13 5.63 2.37
N LEU A 597 -7.47 4.51 2.63
CA LEU A 597 -6.60 3.84 1.64
C LEU A 597 -7.40 3.10 0.56
N ASN A 598 -8.69 2.86 0.81
CA ASN A 598 -9.56 2.09 -0.06
C ASN A 598 -10.27 2.98 -1.08
N PHE A 599 -10.20 2.56 -2.34
CA PHE A 599 -10.97 3.14 -3.44
C PHE A 599 -12.23 2.30 -3.69
N TYR A 600 -13.37 2.96 -3.71
CA TYR A 600 -14.68 2.34 -3.95
C TYR A 600 -15.16 2.75 -5.34
N GLN A 601 -15.39 1.76 -6.19
CA GLN A 601 -16.07 1.95 -7.47
C GLN A 601 -17.57 1.88 -7.27
N TYR A 602 -18.32 2.67 -8.03
CA TYR A 602 -19.78 2.60 -8.06
C TYR A 602 -20.28 2.70 -9.50
N GLU A 603 -21.42 2.07 -9.74
CA GLU A 603 -22.15 2.15 -11.00
C GLU A 603 -23.60 2.54 -10.73
N TYR A 604 -24.18 3.29 -11.66
CA TYR A 604 -25.60 3.63 -11.63
C TYR A 604 -26.18 3.81 -13.03
N VAL A 605 -27.48 3.56 -13.16
CA VAL A 605 -28.25 3.89 -14.37
C VAL A 605 -28.86 5.27 -14.19
N ASN A 606 -28.65 6.18 -15.15
CA ASN A 606 -29.29 7.49 -15.15
C ASN A 606 -30.74 7.39 -15.65
N SER A 607 -31.53 8.45 -15.49
CA SER A 607 -32.94 8.52 -15.92
C SER A 607 -33.16 8.27 -17.42
N LYS A 608 -32.11 8.30 -18.24
CA LYS A 608 -32.15 8.00 -19.69
C LYS A 608 -31.71 6.56 -20.02
N GLY A 609 -31.58 5.69 -19.02
CA GLY A 609 -31.11 4.31 -19.19
C GLY A 609 -29.59 4.17 -19.41
N GLY A 610 -28.84 5.26 -19.36
CA GLY A 610 -27.38 5.26 -19.53
C GLY A 610 -26.66 4.81 -18.26
N LYS A 611 -25.79 3.80 -18.37
CA LYS A 611 -24.90 3.38 -17.29
C LYS A 611 -23.76 4.39 -17.10
N ASN A 612 -23.57 4.86 -15.88
CA ASN A 612 -22.45 5.70 -15.47
C ASN A 612 -21.71 5.00 -14.33
N SER A 613 -20.40 5.21 -14.25
CA SER A 613 -19.58 4.70 -13.15
C SER A 613 -18.61 5.75 -12.64
N GLY A 614 -18.13 5.58 -11.41
CA GLY A 614 -17.18 6.47 -10.78
C GLY A 614 -16.37 5.75 -9.70
N CYS A 615 -15.34 6.43 -9.20
CA CYS A 615 -14.48 5.91 -8.13
C CYS A 615 -14.24 6.99 -7.08
N VAL A 616 -14.24 6.61 -5.80
CA VAL A 616 -13.94 7.52 -4.68
C VAL A 616 -13.03 6.86 -3.64
N SER A 617 -12.13 7.64 -3.05
CA SER A 617 -11.25 7.21 -1.95
C SER A 617 -11.92 7.30 -0.58
N ALA A 618 -13.22 7.02 -0.49
CA ALA A 618 -13.98 7.09 0.75
C ALA A 618 -15.15 6.13 0.74
N LYS A 619 -15.55 5.67 1.93
CA LYS A 619 -16.65 4.73 2.07
C LYS A 619 -17.92 5.32 1.47
N LEU A 620 -18.59 4.55 0.62
CA LEU A 620 -19.81 4.96 -0.04
C LEU A 620 -21.03 4.72 0.85
N GLU A 621 -21.85 5.75 0.99
CA GLU A 621 -23.18 5.66 1.59
C GLU A 621 -24.20 6.09 0.54
N TYR A 622 -25.26 5.30 0.38
CA TYR A 622 -26.25 5.46 -0.68
C TYR A 622 -27.56 5.97 -0.12
N PHE A 623 -28.15 6.99 -0.75
CA PHE A 623 -29.40 7.61 -0.30
C PHE A 623 -30.36 7.87 -1.45
N HIS A 624 -31.64 7.90 -1.12
CA HIS A 624 -32.72 8.32 -1.99
C HIS A 624 -33.53 9.42 -1.32
N TYR A 625 -33.70 10.54 -2.01
CA TYR A 625 -34.54 11.65 -1.60
C TYR A 625 -35.80 11.70 -2.47
N THR A 626 -36.93 11.35 -1.88
CA THR A 626 -38.25 11.35 -2.54
C THR A 626 -39.30 11.76 -1.51
N ASP A 627 -40.36 12.45 -1.95
CA ASP A 627 -41.47 12.89 -1.08
C ASP A 627 -41.03 13.60 0.21
N ASN A 628 -40.03 14.49 0.11
CA ASN A 628 -39.43 15.17 1.26
C ASN A 628 -38.88 14.24 2.34
N LYS A 629 -38.38 13.06 1.94
CA LYS A 629 -37.78 12.10 2.87
C LYS A 629 -36.47 11.57 2.31
N ILE A 630 -35.40 11.71 3.08
CA ILE A 630 -34.12 11.06 2.77
C ILE A 630 -34.11 9.67 3.40
N SER A 631 -34.00 8.64 2.57
CA SER A 631 -33.92 7.24 3.00
C SER A 631 -32.55 6.67 2.65
N HIS A 632 -31.96 5.89 3.56
CA HIS A 632 -30.74 5.14 3.30
C HIS A 632 -31.07 3.94 2.39
N LEU A 633 -30.20 3.68 1.41
CA LEU A 633 -30.30 2.55 0.50
C LEU A 633 -29.14 1.59 0.70
N ILE A 634 -29.39 0.31 0.47
CA ILE A 634 -28.33 -0.65 0.16
C ILE A 634 -27.86 -0.44 -1.28
N GLU A 635 -26.62 -0.82 -1.60
CA GLU A 635 -26.02 -0.64 -2.93
C GLU A 635 -26.90 -1.20 -4.06
N ASN A 636 -27.46 -2.40 -3.89
CA ASN A 636 -28.36 -3.00 -4.88
C ASN A 636 -29.65 -2.18 -5.07
N GLY A 637 -30.17 -1.59 -3.99
CA GLY A 637 -31.31 -0.68 -4.07
C GLY A 637 -30.96 0.62 -4.81
N PHE A 638 -29.72 1.09 -4.66
CA PHE A 638 -29.21 2.23 -5.41
C PHE A 638 -28.97 1.93 -6.89
N LYS A 639 -28.52 0.71 -7.22
CA LYS A 639 -28.33 0.23 -8.60
C LYS A 639 -29.67 0.02 -9.32
N ASN A 640 -30.66 -0.55 -8.62
CA ASN A 640 -31.95 -0.96 -9.18
C ASN A 640 -33.05 0.12 -9.02
N ARG A 641 -32.65 1.38 -8.86
CA ARG A 641 -33.55 2.49 -8.54
C ARG A 641 -34.61 2.75 -9.61
N SER A 642 -35.71 3.34 -9.13
CA SER A 642 -36.86 3.85 -9.90
C SER A 642 -36.42 4.68 -11.11
N GLU A 643 -37.00 4.41 -12.28
CA GLU A 643 -36.81 5.19 -13.51
C GLU A 643 -37.12 6.69 -13.32
N ASN A 644 -37.85 7.05 -12.25
CA ASN A 644 -38.35 8.40 -12.02
C ASN A 644 -37.37 9.36 -11.34
N SER A 645 -36.21 8.90 -10.86
CA SER A 645 -35.28 9.80 -10.19
C SER A 645 -34.42 10.59 -11.17
N GLU A 646 -34.71 11.89 -11.26
CA GLU A 646 -34.11 12.79 -12.25
C GLU A 646 -32.68 13.23 -11.89
N TYR A 647 -32.35 13.31 -10.60
CA TYR A 647 -31.10 13.90 -10.12
C TYR A 647 -30.15 12.87 -9.48
N PHE A 648 -28.86 13.03 -9.75
CA PHE A 648 -27.78 12.28 -9.10
C PHE A 648 -26.72 13.22 -8.55
N TYR A 649 -26.35 12.98 -7.29
CA TYR A 649 -25.39 13.78 -6.55
C TYR A 649 -24.31 12.89 -5.96
N ASN A 650 -23.05 13.22 -6.24
CA ASN A 650 -21.90 12.75 -5.46
C ASN A 650 -21.47 13.87 -4.51
N TRP A 651 -22.01 13.81 -3.30
CA TRP A 651 -21.82 14.79 -2.25
C TRP A 651 -20.74 14.31 -1.28
N LYS A 652 -19.58 14.92 -1.48
CA LYS A 652 -18.53 14.97 -0.47
C LYS A 652 -18.92 16.03 0.57
N ALA A 653 -18.39 15.90 1.79
CA ALA A 653 -18.70 16.82 2.88
C ALA A 653 -18.36 18.29 2.55
N ASP A 654 -17.31 18.53 1.76
CA ASP A 654 -16.90 19.87 1.28
C ASP A 654 -17.98 20.51 0.39
N LYS A 655 -18.63 19.76 -0.50
CA LYS A 655 -19.72 20.28 -1.34
C LYS A 655 -20.93 20.71 -0.51
N ILE A 656 -21.26 19.97 0.54
CA ILE A 656 -22.35 20.33 1.45
C ILE A 656 -21.97 21.58 2.24
N TRP A 657 -20.72 21.65 2.71
CA TRP A 657 -20.20 22.83 3.39
C TRP A 657 -20.22 24.09 2.49
N TYR A 658 -19.84 23.98 1.21
CA TYR A 658 -19.97 25.10 0.27
C TYR A 658 -21.42 25.57 0.11
N LYS A 659 -22.39 24.65 0.12
CA LYS A 659 -23.82 25.03 0.12
C LYS A 659 -24.24 25.73 1.42
N CYS A 660 -23.65 25.36 2.54
CA CYS A 660 -23.84 26.07 3.80
C CYS A 660 -23.30 27.51 3.76
N ILE A 661 -22.15 27.73 3.09
CA ILE A 661 -21.60 29.08 2.88
C ILE A 661 -22.52 29.92 2.00
N GLU A 662 -22.95 29.38 0.85
CA GLU A 662 -23.88 30.07 -0.05
C GLU A 662 -25.17 30.49 0.69
N LEU A 663 -25.69 29.64 1.59
CA LEU A 663 -26.84 29.96 2.43
C LEU A 663 -26.55 31.07 3.44
N LYS A 664 -25.40 31.02 4.14
CA LYS A 664 -24.97 32.08 5.06
C LYS A 664 -24.86 33.43 4.35
N GLU A 665 -24.30 33.45 3.14
CA GLU A 665 -24.21 34.66 2.32
C GLU A 665 -25.59 35.18 1.92
N LEU A 666 -26.49 34.30 1.47
CA LEU A 666 -27.87 34.65 1.14
C LEU A 666 -28.58 35.34 2.32
N PHE A 667 -28.42 34.83 3.54
CA PHE A 667 -29.06 35.40 4.73
C PHE A 667 -28.37 36.66 5.28
N ASN A 668 -27.13 36.94 4.87
CA ASN A 668 -26.40 38.14 5.28
C ASN A 668 -26.70 39.36 4.38
N LEU A 669 -27.18 39.16 3.16
CA LEU A 669 -27.53 40.25 2.23
C LEU A 669 -28.61 41.20 2.78
N ASP A 670 -29.53 40.70 3.60
CA ASP A 670 -30.59 41.53 4.21
C ASP A 670 -30.12 42.39 5.39
N LYS A 671 -28.89 42.18 5.89
CA LYS A 671 -28.32 43.04 6.95
C LYS A 671 -27.65 44.30 6.40
N GLN A 672 -27.46 44.41 5.08
CA GLN A 672 -26.98 45.65 4.49
C GLN A 672 -28.14 46.60 4.21
N PRO A 673 -28.13 47.84 4.75
CA PRO A 673 -29.17 48.81 4.45
C PRO A 673 -29.17 49.08 2.94
N GLN A 674 -30.29 48.77 2.28
CA GLN A 674 -30.51 49.03 0.85
C GLN A 674 -30.24 50.50 0.54
N LYS A 675 -29.05 50.79 0.00
CA LYS A 675 -28.79 52.04 -0.72
C LYS A 675 -29.12 51.79 -2.19
N ILE A 676 -30.12 52.50 -2.67
CA ILE A 676 -30.53 52.59 -4.07
C ILE A 676 -29.30 53.01 -4.90
N GLU A 677 -28.95 52.18 -5.88
CA GLU A 677 -27.82 52.38 -6.80
C GLU A 677 -28.11 53.51 -7.80
N ASP A 678 -27.35 54.60 -7.69
CA ASP A 678 -26.84 55.27 -8.89
C ASP A 678 -25.49 54.64 -9.21
N SER A 679 -25.26 54.33 -10.48
CA SER A 679 -24.07 53.64 -11.02
C SER A 679 -22.77 54.23 -10.49
N LYS A 680 -22.20 53.61 -9.45
CA LYS A 680 -20.83 53.88 -9.02
C LYS A 680 -19.94 52.74 -9.49
N THR A 681 -18.99 53.10 -10.34
CA THR A 681 -17.76 52.37 -10.61
C THR A 681 -17.24 51.74 -9.33
N TYR A 682 -16.96 50.44 -9.36
CA TYR A 682 -16.39 49.68 -8.24
C TYR A 682 -15.00 50.23 -7.90
N GLU A 683 -14.92 51.24 -7.03
CA GLU A 683 -13.65 51.70 -6.46
C GLU A 683 -13.18 50.68 -5.42
N LEU A 684 -12.47 49.64 -5.88
CA LEU A 684 -11.70 48.74 -5.02
C LEU A 684 -10.62 49.55 -4.28
N LYS A 685 -10.59 49.46 -2.94
CA LYS A 685 -9.60 50.16 -2.11
C LYS A 685 -8.18 49.65 -2.41
N LYS A 686 -7.33 50.57 -2.90
CA LYS A 686 -5.92 50.36 -3.28
C LYS A 686 -5.04 49.74 -2.18
N GLU A 687 -5.39 49.92 -0.91
CA GLU A 687 -4.52 49.59 0.22
C GLU A 687 -4.43 48.09 0.56
N GLY A 688 -5.25 47.23 -0.05
CA GLY A 688 -5.34 45.81 0.33
C GLY A 688 -4.43 44.82 -0.43
N TYR A 689 -3.81 45.21 -1.55
CA TYR A 689 -3.29 44.22 -2.53
C TYR A 689 -1.77 44.29 -2.78
N SER A 690 -1.03 44.94 -1.89
CA SER A 690 0.44 45.07 -1.99
C SER A 690 1.19 43.74 -1.89
N TYR A 691 0.56 42.68 -1.36
CA TYR A 691 1.15 41.33 -1.37
C TYR A 691 1.09 40.65 -2.74
N ILE A 692 0.28 41.18 -3.67
CA ILE A 692 0.14 40.67 -5.04
C ILE A 692 0.84 41.57 -6.03
N PHE A 693 0.51 42.85 -6.00
CA PHE A 693 0.99 43.84 -6.96
C PHE A 693 2.11 44.66 -6.35
N LYS A 694 3.12 44.94 -7.18
CA LYS A 694 4.21 45.86 -6.88
C LYS A 694 3.88 47.24 -7.45
N ASN A 695 4.26 48.29 -6.73
CA ASN A 695 4.04 49.68 -7.16
C ASN A 695 2.56 49.91 -7.53
N ASN A 696 2.30 50.51 -8.69
CA ASN A 696 0.98 50.71 -9.31
C ASN A 696 0.58 49.55 -10.25
N GLY A 697 1.04 48.33 -9.97
CA GLY A 697 0.65 47.14 -10.72
C GLY A 697 -0.86 46.86 -10.66
N PHE A 698 -1.55 47.27 -9.59
CA PHE A 698 -3.00 47.09 -9.49
C PHE A 698 -3.76 47.97 -10.49
N GLU A 699 -3.30 49.20 -10.73
CA GLU A 699 -3.92 50.13 -11.69
C GLU A 699 -3.74 49.63 -13.14
N VAL A 700 -2.57 49.10 -13.46
CA VAL A 700 -2.32 48.46 -14.76
C VAL A 700 -3.23 47.24 -14.93
N TRP A 701 -3.41 46.46 -13.86
CA TRP A 701 -4.35 45.33 -13.86
C TRP A 701 -5.80 45.79 -14.08
N GLN A 702 -6.29 46.74 -13.28
CA GLN A 702 -7.67 47.21 -13.34
C GLN A 702 -7.99 47.84 -14.70
N SER A 703 -7.07 48.64 -15.25
CA SER A 703 -7.23 49.22 -16.59
C SER A 703 -7.38 48.15 -17.67
N MET A 704 -6.58 47.08 -17.62
CA MET A 704 -6.73 45.96 -18.56
C MET A 704 -7.99 45.15 -18.30
N PHE A 705 -8.39 44.99 -17.02
CA PHE A 705 -9.57 44.24 -16.63
C PHE A 705 -10.84 44.88 -17.21
N ASP A 706 -10.91 46.21 -17.12
CA ASP A 706 -12.00 47.01 -17.67
C ASP A 706 -11.95 47.02 -19.20
N GLU A 707 -10.77 47.22 -19.81
CA GLU A 707 -10.63 47.26 -21.27
C GLU A 707 -10.98 45.92 -21.95
N PHE A 708 -10.63 44.80 -21.33
CA PHE A 708 -10.98 43.47 -21.84
C PHE A 708 -12.40 43.02 -21.50
N GLY A 709 -13.15 43.77 -20.68
CA GLY A 709 -14.48 43.37 -20.23
C GLY A 709 -14.48 42.00 -19.56
N VAL A 710 -13.53 41.78 -18.64
CA VAL A 710 -13.26 40.47 -18.04
C VAL A 710 -14.50 39.93 -17.32
N ASN A 711 -14.94 38.74 -17.72
CA ASN A 711 -16.03 37.98 -17.11
C ASN A 711 -15.62 36.50 -16.97
N GLU A 712 -16.55 35.63 -16.57
CA GLU A 712 -16.29 34.19 -16.35
C GLU A 712 -15.71 33.47 -17.58
N SER A 713 -15.99 33.98 -18.79
CA SER A 713 -15.48 33.43 -20.06
C SER A 713 -14.13 34.01 -20.50
N SER A 714 -13.64 35.10 -19.89
CA SER A 714 -12.42 35.84 -20.26
C SER A 714 -11.11 35.19 -19.79
N ARG A 715 -11.09 33.86 -19.75
CA ARG A 715 -10.01 33.00 -19.26
C ARG A 715 -8.66 33.24 -19.94
N THR A 716 -8.67 33.55 -21.23
CA THR A 716 -7.44 33.79 -22.01
C THR A 716 -6.85 35.16 -21.74
N ASP A 717 -7.70 36.13 -21.42
CA ASP A 717 -7.31 37.52 -21.17
C ASP A 717 -6.64 37.63 -19.79
N VAL A 718 -7.22 37.00 -18.76
CA VAL A 718 -6.59 36.96 -17.42
C VAL A 718 -5.25 36.23 -17.42
N LYS A 719 -5.12 35.14 -18.17
CA LYS A 719 -3.83 34.46 -18.32
C LYS A 719 -2.81 35.37 -19.02
N PHE A 720 -3.21 36.06 -20.09
CA PHE A 720 -2.35 37.02 -20.78
C PHE A 720 -1.89 38.14 -19.84
N MET A 721 -2.81 38.75 -19.09
CA MET A 721 -2.51 39.83 -18.14
C MET A 721 -1.50 39.36 -17.07
N PHE A 722 -1.73 38.20 -16.45
CA PHE A 722 -0.83 37.66 -15.44
C PHE A 722 0.59 37.41 -15.97
N GLU A 723 0.70 36.79 -17.15
CA GLU A 723 2.01 36.47 -17.74
C GLU A 723 2.77 37.74 -18.18
N GLU A 724 2.12 38.71 -18.82
CA GLU A 724 2.80 39.95 -19.23
C GLU A 724 3.21 40.82 -18.02
N MET A 725 2.40 40.89 -16.97
CA MET A 725 2.72 41.66 -15.75
C MET A 725 3.79 41.00 -14.87
N ARG A 726 3.97 39.68 -14.99
CA ARG A 726 4.98 38.91 -14.24
C ARG A 726 6.33 38.79 -14.97
N LYS A 727 6.39 39.09 -16.26
CA LYS A 727 7.63 38.96 -17.06
C LYS A 727 8.81 39.72 -16.45
N GLU A 728 10.00 39.15 -16.62
CA GLU A 728 11.24 39.75 -16.16
C GLU A 728 11.46 41.09 -16.87
N GLY A 729 11.64 42.16 -16.09
CA GLY A 729 11.74 43.55 -16.55
C GLY A 729 10.52 44.43 -16.25
N GLU A 730 9.34 43.83 -16.00
CA GLU A 730 8.12 44.56 -15.62
C GLU A 730 7.86 44.51 -14.11
N ASP A 731 7.99 43.32 -13.52
CA ASP A 731 7.89 43.06 -12.08
C ASP A 731 6.68 43.74 -11.40
N LEU A 732 5.52 43.76 -12.07
CA LEU A 732 4.28 44.37 -11.56
C LEU A 732 3.51 43.43 -10.62
N ILE A 733 3.78 42.13 -10.69
CA ILE A 733 3.27 41.09 -9.79
C ILE A 733 4.45 40.45 -9.07
N HIS A 734 4.35 40.25 -7.74
CA HIS A 734 5.39 39.59 -6.96
C HIS A 734 5.72 38.20 -7.51
N LYS A 735 7.02 37.88 -7.68
CA LYS A 735 7.49 36.56 -8.20
C LYS A 735 6.97 35.37 -7.38
N THR A 736 6.69 35.58 -6.09
CA THR A 736 6.13 34.59 -5.15
C THR A 736 4.67 34.25 -5.42
N VAL A 737 3.94 35.10 -6.15
CA VAL A 737 2.55 34.87 -6.52
C VAL A 737 2.51 33.99 -7.77
N ASN A 738 2.13 32.74 -7.57
CA ASN A 738 1.86 31.82 -8.68
C ASN A 738 0.45 32.04 -9.25
N GLN A 739 0.20 31.50 -10.45
CA GLN A 739 -1.08 31.67 -11.15
C GLN A 739 -2.29 31.20 -10.32
N THR A 740 -2.14 30.13 -9.53
CA THR A 740 -3.22 29.61 -8.67
C THR A 740 -3.58 30.57 -7.56
N ALA A 741 -2.58 31.16 -6.88
CA ALA A 741 -2.81 32.17 -5.85
C ALA A 741 -3.46 33.43 -6.45
N PHE A 742 -3.03 33.83 -7.65
CA PHE A 742 -3.60 34.97 -8.37
C PHE A 742 -5.07 34.77 -8.76
N LEU A 743 -5.42 33.59 -9.30
CA LEU A 743 -6.81 33.25 -9.63
C LEU A 743 -7.71 33.22 -8.39
N LYS A 744 -7.22 32.68 -7.26
CA LYS A 744 -7.95 32.72 -5.99
C LYS A 744 -8.23 34.15 -5.54
N TRP A 745 -7.26 35.04 -5.69
CA TRP A 745 -7.44 36.45 -5.37
C TRP A 745 -8.52 37.10 -6.24
N ILE A 746 -8.53 36.87 -7.56
CA ILE A 746 -9.57 37.41 -8.45
C ILE A 746 -10.96 36.97 -7.98
N THR A 747 -11.13 35.69 -7.64
CA THR A 747 -12.41 35.17 -7.14
C THR A 747 -12.83 35.87 -5.84
N LEU A 748 -11.89 36.18 -4.95
CA LEU A 748 -12.18 36.90 -3.71
C LEU A 748 -12.46 38.39 -3.94
N ALA A 749 -11.69 39.06 -4.81
CA ALA A 749 -11.74 40.50 -5.02
C ALA A 749 -12.94 40.94 -5.88
N TYR A 750 -13.42 40.08 -6.78
CA TYR A 750 -14.51 40.37 -7.71
C TYR A 750 -15.74 39.48 -7.43
N ASN A 751 -16.12 39.37 -6.14
CA ASN A 751 -17.37 38.75 -5.68
C ASN A 751 -17.68 37.37 -6.30
N GLY A 752 -16.72 36.46 -6.26
CA GLY A 752 -16.92 35.08 -6.70
C GLY A 752 -16.68 34.85 -8.18
N LEU A 753 -16.08 35.79 -8.93
CA LEU A 753 -15.73 35.57 -10.33
C LEU A 753 -14.81 34.34 -10.48
N ILE A 754 -15.34 33.23 -11.01
CA ILE A 754 -14.59 31.98 -11.21
C ILE A 754 -14.05 31.92 -12.63
N ILE A 755 -12.74 32.10 -12.77
CA ILE A 755 -12.06 31.98 -14.06
C ILE A 755 -11.38 30.62 -14.16
N GLN A 756 -11.84 29.78 -15.09
CA GLN A 756 -11.30 28.44 -15.29
C GLN A 756 -9.84 28.47 -15.79
N LYS A 757 -9.02 27.52 -15.32
CA LYS A 757 -7.61 27.36 -15.73
C LYS A 757 -7.50 26.98 -17.21
N THR A 758 -6.57 27.57 -17.97
CA THR A 758 -6.32 27.21 -19.37
C THR A 758 -4.84 26.99 -19.69
N SER A 759 -4.56 26.11 -20.65
CA SER A 759 -3.22 25.85 -21.18
C SER A 759 -2.75 26.92 -22.18
N ASN A 760 -3.65 27.54 -22.94
CA ASN A 760 -3.25 28.38 -24.08
C ASN A 760 -3.08 29.86 -23.71
N HIS A 761 -1.85 30.36 -23.89
CA HIS A 761 -1.47 31.77 -23.81
C HIS A 761 -1.48 32.37 -25.23
N SER A 762 -2.34 33.36 -25.51
CA SER A 762 -2.44 33.99 -26.84
C SER A 762 -2.09 35.48 -26.77
N ARG A 763 -0.99 35.84 -27.42
CA ARG A 763 -0.46 37.21 -27.54
C ARG A 763 -0.92 37.85 -28.85
N THR A 764 -2.16 38.34 -28.90
CA THR A 764 -2.64 39.08 -30.07
C THR A 764 -2.09 40.51 -30.06
N LYS A 765 -1.98 41.13 -31.24
CA LYS A 765 -1.54 42.53 -31.37
C LYS A 765 -2.41 43.48 -30.54
N ASN A 766 -3.72 43.24 -30.49
CA ASN A 766 -4.68 44.06 -29.72
C ASN A 766 -4.41 43.97 -28.21
N ARG A 767 -4.15 42.76 -27.68
CA ARG A 767 -3.83 42.55 -26.26
C ARG A 767 -2.52 43.22 -25.86
N LEU A 768 -1.49 43.13 -26.70
CA LEU A 768 -0.21 43.80 -26.47
C LEU A 768 -0.35 45.33 -26.49
N GLN A 769 -1.21 45.87 -27.37
CA GLN A 769 -1.51 47.29 -27.42
C GLN A 769 -2.29 47.76 -26.17
N ALA A 770 -3.28 46.99 -25.72
CA ALA A 770 -4.01 47.27 -24.47
C ALA A 770 -3.06 47.28 -23.27
N TYR A 771 -2.18 46.27 -23.16
CA TYR A 771 -1.16 46.25 -22.11
C TYR A 771 -0.22 47.45 -22.18
N SER A 772 0.22 47.84 -23.39
CA SER A 772 1.09 49.01 -23.57
C SER A 772 0.40 50.30 -23.12
N ARG A 773 -0.88 50.49 -23.42
CA ARG A 773 -1.69 51.62 -22.95
C ARG A 773 -1.86 51.62 -21.43
N ALA A 774 -2.24 50.47 -20.85
CA ALA A 774 -2.37 50.31 -19.41
C ALA A 774 -1.03 50.61 -18.70
N LYS A 775 0.09 50.23 -19.31
CA LYS A 775 1.43 50.54 -18.81
C LYS A 775 1.82 52.01 -18.98
N GLU A 776 1.25 52.79 -19.89
CA GLU A 776 1.49 54.23 -19.89
C GLU A 776 0.92 54.92 -18.64
N LEU A 777 -0.14 54.34 -18.05
CA LEU A 777 -0.63 54.74 -16.72
C LEU A 777 0.38 54.44 -15.61
N TYR A 778 1.31 53.49 -15.83
CA TYR A 778 2.38 53.16 -14.88
C TYR A 778 3.38 54.31 -14.69
N LYS A 779 3.59 55.14 -15.73
CA LYS A 779 4.62 56.19 -15.76
C LYS A 779 4.17 57.54 -15.18
N LYS A 780 2.89 57.69 -14.85
CA LYS A 780 2.35 58.86 -14.17
C LYS A 780 2.23 58.56 -12.68
#